data_AF-A0A1F3T986-F1
#
_entry.id   AF-A0A1F3T986-F1
#
_cell.length_a   1.000
_cell.length_b   1.000
_cell.length_c   1.000
_cell.angle_alpha   90.00
_cell.angle_beta   90.00
_cell.angle_gamma   90.00
#
_symmetry.space_group_name_H-M   'P 1'
#
loop_
_entity.id
_entity.type
_entity.pdbx_description
1 polymer ?
#
loop_
_entity_poly.entity_id
_entity_poly.type
_entity_poly.pdbx_seq_one_letter_code
_entity_poly.pdbx_strand_id
1 'polypeptide(L)'
;MSCRFFKKNVNKIVLASILFLLVSSCAGKNEFQTFTIKNPEKLIAKYKVSNDNSSLNATFNSNLISKPITNTNTNPTNVGGVELSAPLIDRVFNRMKDIYKKVGEEQANEILNSGYDLGVLNNPSFFWQLPFGEIKISVRRQVDPDVFHETRYIVTDELIISIDAQKLLTNLKNEDIIEIPDHFFGLYAGIEFRRVYRFSHFAENFVEGLTNNYEYLFFPFLYFQTQKFNELDEYQFLERTDQLTAEVGGALNYQVPIASGISLSAQAAFMYGYENLTKVSLQMVGKDDEKVDGIQAKVNVSYEREKKASTALSTQLQVEFLKLLKLTLLQYEYDHSDTSSQKIDLSFRNEDLQGEHNQPVLRELDKVFLGASFNDTFFGPYKVKEETRIKQNLGSKYTVLFWKGTNEKETERVQTYQDGHLKTFYKHTFSKTLCSQTFWQMILPKLFLQIFNVGAINQYKELDRRIYHLEYQSEVDLLNNNGSLEYRDEEKLFASFSLQYFVKTFKSATHRKIKMTSLLRSYAYVDSRINSWIEDSELVPPMDLNLKTSITQTGLENFNAKTVDQVFSDILWICNNESKLKSKTVFSSSQIKDELQICRKHLENAYLSYHEKVLETNDQSLPIVDFKQLLEQFAKYFSSKSDIEKVFGKENVFIYGKFSSMTKAGKSFVHNFKHGELKSLGVIKDSNINRSKSEISESSVLDAQQDE
;
A
#
# COMPACT_ATOMS: atom_id res chain seq x y z
N MET A 1 -27.51 -62.25 14.91
CA MET A 1 -27.60 -60.92 14.26
C MET A 1 -27.20 -59.87 15.30
N SER A 2 -25.93 -59.57 15.62
CA SER A 2 -24.73 -59.18 14.84
C SER A 2 -24.86 -57.87 14.05
N CYS A 3 -24.49 -56.75 14.69
CA CYS A 3 -23.49 -55.77 14.21
C CYS A 3 -23.62 -54.45 15.00
N ARG A 4 -22.99 -54.38 16.18
CA ARG A 4 -22.77 -53.16 16.95
C ARG A 4 -21.37 -53.17 17.59
N PHE A 5 -20.34 -53.34 16.77
CA PHE A 5 -18.94 -53.26 17.24
C PHE A 5 -18.02 -52.97 16.05
N PHE A 6 -17.94 -51.72 15.58
CA PHE A 6 -16.81 -51.21 14.77
C PHE A 6 -16.99 -49.70 14.56
N LYS A 7 -16.75 -48.89 15.60
CA LYS A 7 -16.60 -47.43 15.40
C LYS A 7 -15.64 -46.72 16.37
N LYS A 8 -14.97 -47.45 17.26
CA LYS A 8 -14.09 -46.85 18.29
C LYS A 8 -12.58 -46.94 18.00
N ASN A 9 -12.15 -47.67 16.95
CA ASN A 9 -10.72 -47.80 16.61
C ASN A 9 -10.27 -47.01 15.37
N VAL A 10 -11.17 -46.54 14.50
CA VAL A 10 -10.78 -45.75 13.32
C VAL A 10 -10.31 -44.34 13.72
N ASN A 11 -10.96 -43.71 14.71
CA ASN A 11 -10.54 -42.38 15.18
C ASN A 11 -9.20 -42.38 15.94
N LYS A 12 -8.81 -43.49 16.57
CA LYS A 12 -7.50 -43.60 17.23
C LYS A 12 -6.37 -43.88 16.25
N ILE A 13 -6.63 -44.62 15.16
CA ILE A 13 -5.65 -44.84 14.10
C ILE A 13 -5.48 -43.58 13.25
N VAL A 14 -6.56 -42.84 12.96
CA VAL A 14 -6.47 -41.54 12.26
C VAL A 14 -5.79 -40.48 13.13
N LEU A 15 -6.08 -40.40 14.44
CA LEU A 15 -5.34 -39.49 15.33
C LEU A 15 -3.87 -39.91 15.48
N ALA A 16 -3.56 -41.21 15.58
CA ALA A 16 -2.20 -41.69 15.69
C ALA A 16 -1.40 -41.45 14.40
N SER A 17 -2.00 -41.60 13.21
CA SER A 17 -1.35 -41.27 11.93
C SER A 17 -1.13 -39.76 11.76
N ILE A 18 -2.04 -38.92 12.25
CA ILE A 18 -1.87 -37.45 12.27
C ILE A 18 -0.80 -37.04 13.29
N LEU A 19 -0.71 -37.73 14.44
CA LEU A 19 0.33 -37.48 15.44
C LEU A 19 1.71 -38.01 15.00
N PHE A 20 1.77 -39.10 14.23
CA PHE A 20 3.02 -39.64 13.68
C PHE A 20 3.58 -38.77 12.53
N LEU A 21 2.71 -38.09 11.79
CA LEU A 21 3.10 -37.03 10.84
C LEU A 21 3.57 -35.74 11.52
N LEU A 22 3.19 -35.49 12.78
CA LEU A 22 3.60 -34.30 13.54
C LEU A 22 4.96 -34.46 14.26
N VAL A 23 5.37 -35.69 14.59
CA VAL A 23 6.58 -35.96 15.40
C VAL A 23 7.85 -36.18 14.57
N SER A 24 7.77 -36.25 13.25
CA SER A 24 8.95 -36.38 12.35
C SER A 24 9.60 -35.05 11.94
N SER A 25 9.21 -33.93 12.55
CA SER A 25 9.64 -32.57 12.19
C SER A 25 10.90 -32.08 12.93
N CYS A 26 11.84 -32.98 13.23
CA CYS A 26 13.15 -32.59 13.76
C CYS A 26 14.26 -33.39 13.08
N ALA A 27 15.20 -32.64 12.47
CA ALA A 27 16.46 -33.06 11.83
C ALA A 27 16.44 -33.39 10.32
N GLY A 28 16.85 -32.38 9.53
CA GLY A 28 17.93 -32.55 8.55
C GLY A 28 17.62 -33.13 7.16
N LYS A 29 17.15 -32.28 6.22
CA LYS A 29 17.64 -32.09 4.84
C LYS A 29 16.65 -31.23 4.05
N ASN A 30 17.12 -30.59 2.98
CA ASN A 30 16.35 -29.78 2.03
C ASN A 30 15.32 -30.62 1.25
N GLU A 31 14.33 -31.19 1.92
CA GLU A 31 13.27 -31.95 1.26
C GLU A 31 12.00 -31.08 1.14
N PHE A 32 11.60 -30.88 -0.10
CA PHE A 32 10.27 -30.40 -0.45
C PHE A 32 9.28 -31.53 -0.13
N GLN A 33 8.21 -31.27 0.64
CA GLN A 33 7.30 -32.34 1.06
C GLN A 33 6.23 -32.61 0.00
N THR A 34 5.98 -31.67 -0.92
CA THR A 34 4.92 -31.80 -1.93
C THR A 34 5.42 -32.21 -3.32
N PHE A 35 6.72 -32.10 -3.61
CA PHE A 35 7.34 -32.52 -4.86
C PHE A 35 8.79 -32.94 -4.65
N THR A 36 9.40 -33.63 -5.61
CA THR A 36 10.82 -33.99 -5.58
C THR A 36 11.56 -33.38 -6.76
N ILE A 37 12.81 -32.96 -6.55
CA ILE A 37 13.70 -32.55 -7.65
C ILE A 37 14.36 -33.81 -8.19
N LYS A 38 13.99 -34.22 -9.41
CA LYS A 38 14.56 -35.38 -10.10
C LYS A 38 15.94 -35.08 -10.67
N ASN A 39 16.12 -33.88 -11.23
CA ASN A 39 17.35 -33.51 -11.94
C ASN A 39 17.87 -32.14 -11.48
N PRO A 40 18.61 -32.07 -10.35
CA PRO A 40 19.12 -30.82 -9.81
C PRO A 40 20.14 -30.14 -10.74
N GLU A 41 20.92 -30.91 -11.50
CA GLU A 41 21.88 -30.34 -12.46
C GLU A 41 21.17 -29.62 -13.62
N LYS A 42 20.10 -30.21 -14.14
CA LYS A 42 19.27 -29.58 -15.19
C LYS A 42 18.54 -28.35 -14.65
N LEU A 43 18.10 -28.38 -13.38
CA LEU A 43 17.52 -27.21 -12.72
C LEU A 43 18.54 -26.05 -12.66
N ILE A 44 19.76 -26.34 -12.20
CA ILE A 44 20.84 -25.34 -12.13
C ILE A 44 21.19 -24.85 -13.54
N ALA A 45 21.41 -25.74 -14.50
CA ALA A 45 21.77 -25.37 -15.87
C ALA A 45 20.73 -24.47 -16.55
N LYS A 46 19.43 -24.69 -16.26
CA LYS A 46 18.34 -23.88 -16.81
C LYS A 46 18.37 -22.43 -16.35
N TYR A 47 18.74 -22.18 -15.09
CA TYR A 47 18.71 -20.84 -14.48
C TYR A 47 20.09 -20.24 -14.23
N LYS A 48 21.17 -20.97 -14.53
CA LYS A 48 22.54 -20.46 -14.47
C LYS A 48 22.69 -19.37 -15.52
N VAL A 49 23.05 -18.18 -15.06
CA VAL A 49 23.40 -17.06 -15.94
C VAL A 49 24.64 -17.46 -16.76
N SER A 50 24.56 -17.35 -18.08
CA SER A 50 25.72 -17.50 -18.95
C SER A 50 26.68 -16.36 -18.64
N ASN A 51 27.86 -16.68 -18.12
CA ASN A 51 28.94 -15.72 -17.86
C ASN A 51 29.46 -15.04 -19.14
N ASP A 52 28.98 -15.41 -20.33
CA ASP A 52 29.43 -14.80 -21.59
C ASP A 52 28.76 -13.43 -21.84
N ASN A 53 27.82 -12.98 -21.00
CA ASN A 53 27.13 -11.69 -21.12
C ASN A 53 26.86 -11.01 -19.75
N SER A 54 27.86 -10.79 -18.89
CA SER A 54 27.73 -9.81 -17.79
C SER A 54 27.71 -8.37 -18.34
N SER A 55 26.68 -8.10 -19.15
CA SER A 55 26.41 -6.86 -19.87
C SER A 55 25.94 -5.72 -18.95
N LEU A 56 25.57 -6.01 -17.71
CA LEU A 56 25.15 -5.01 -16.73
C LEU A 56 26.28 -4.04 -16.37
N ASN A 57 27.54 -4.50 -16.32
CA ASN A 57 28.70 -3.63 -16.07
C ASN A 57 29.41 -3.19 -17.36
N ALA A 58 29.36 -4.01 -18.43
CA ALA A 58 30.14 -3.76 -19.65
C ALA A 58 29.47 -2.81 -20.67
N THR A 59 28.14 -2.65 -20.65
CA THR A 59 27.43 -1.93 -21.72
C THR A 59 27.08 -0.47 -21.39
N PHE A 60 27.19 -0.06 -20.13
CA PHE A 60 26.86 1.30 -19.71
C PHE A 60 28.06 2.22 -19.45
N ASN A 61 29.29 1.71 -19.62
CA ASN A 61 30.51 2.50 -19.59
C ASN A 61 31.14 2.63 -20.99
N SER A 62 30.47 3.35 -21.89
CA SER A 62 31.09 4.09 -23.01
C SER A 62 30.01 4.54 -23.98
N ASN A 63 29.59 5.80 -23.85
CA ASN A 63 29.39 6.74 -24.97
C ASN A 63 28.74 8.00 -24.43
N LEU A 64 29.50 8.78 -23.67
CA LEU A 64 29.43 10.23 -23.68
C LEU A 64 30.75 10.75 -23.06
N ILE A 65 31.52 11.44 -23.91
CA ILE A 65 32.70 12.27 -23.64
C ILE A 65 34.07 11.55 -23.64
N SER A 66 34.86 11.97 -24.62
CA SER A 66 36.20 11.55 -25.06
C SER A 66 37.38 12.08 -24.21
N LYS A 67 38.43 11.27 -23.99
CA LYS A 67 39.83 11.49 -24.46
C LYS A 67 40.81 10.40 -23.92
N PRO A 68 41.94 10.14 -24.63
CA PRO A 68 42.80 8.98 -24.39
C PRO A 68 43.94 9.30 -23.42
N ILE A 69 44.20 8.43 -22.44
CA ILE A 69 45.48 8.42 -21.72
C ILE A 69 46.00 6.97 -21.59
N THR A 70 47.31 6.90 -21.73
CA THR A 70 48.25 5.82 -22.02
C THR A 70 48.30 4.62 -21.07
N ASN A 71 48.60 3.46 -21.68
CA ASN A 71 49.04 2.21 -21.08
C ASN A 71 50.12 2.36 -20.01
N THR A 72 49.90 1.77 -18.83
CA THR A 72 50.97 1.16 -18.04
C THR A 72 50.49 -0.17 -17.47
N ASN A 73 51.22 -1.22 -17.83
CA ASN A 73 51.08 -2.59 -17.35
C ASN A 73 51.30 -2.67 -15.84
N THR A 74 50.26 -3.06 -15.10
CA THR A 74 50.39 -3.71 -13.80
C THR A 74 49.36 -4.84 -13.69
N ASN A 75 49.85 -6.05 -13.51
CA ASN A 75 49.07 -7.27 -13.30
C ASN A 75 48.02 -7.07 -12.18
N PRO A 76 46.73 -7.37 -12.40
CA PRO A 76 45.76 -7.38 -11.32
C PRO A 76 45.90 -8.71 -10.56
N THR A 77 46.44 -8.65 -9.35
CA THR A 77 46.21 -9.68 -8.34
C THR A 77 44.72 -9.75 -8.05
N ASN A 78 44.12 -10.84 -8.53
CA ASN A 78 42.76 -11.29 -8.20
C ASN A 78 42.56 -11.34 -6.68
N VAL A 79 41.74 -10.41 -6.17
CA VAL A 79 40.98 -10.60 -4.94
C VAL A 79 39.51 -10.61 -5.36
N GLY A 80 38.90 -11.80 -5.30
CA GLY A 80 37.59 -12.08 -5.87
C GLY A 80 36.48 -11.22 -5.30
N GLY A 81 35.93 -10.34 -6.12
CA GLY A 81 34.53 -9.94 -6.04
C GLY A 81 33.70 -11.06 -6.66
N VAL A 82 32.91 -11.76 -5.86
CA VAL A 82 31.86 -12.63 -6.40
C VAL A 82 30.88 -11.70 -7.11
N GLU A 83 30.85 -11.75 -8.44
CA GLU A 83 29.85 -11.07 -9.25
C GLU A 83 28.49 -11.69 -8.88
N LEU A 84 27.74 -11.01 -8.01
CA LEU A 84 26.43 -11.45 -7.55
C LEU A 84 25.45 -11.32 -8.71
N SER A 85 25.31 -12.38 -9.52
CA SER A 85 24.33 -12.44 -10.60
C SER A 85 22.92 -12.60 -10.04
N ALA A 86 21.97 -11.77 -10.46
CA ALA A 86 20.55 -11.86 -10.08
C ALA A 86 19.73 -12.40 -11.28
N PRO A 87 19.50 -13.74 -11.37
CA PRO A 87 19.00 -14.37 -12.60
C PRO A 87 17.65 -13.85 -13.07
N LEU A 88 16.74 -13.51 -12.14
CA LEU A 88 15.46 -12.89 -12.47
C LEU A 88 15.66 -11.55 -13.19
N ILE A 89 16.53 -10.71 -12.66
CA ILE A 89 16.77 -9.36 -13.16
C ILE A 89 17.44 -9.42 -14.55
N ASP A 90 18.42 -10.30 -14.73
CA ASP A 90 19.08 -10.50 -16.02
C ASP A 90 18.09 -10.94 -17.11
N ARG A 91 17.15 -11.83 -16.77
CA ARG A 91 16.10 -12.28 -17.71
C ARG A 91 15.13 -11.16 -18.06
N VAL A 92 14.72 -10.36 -17.07
CA VAL A 92 13.86 -9.19 -17.29
C VAL A 92 14.56 -8.15 -18.16
N PHE A 93 15.82 -7.81 -17.84
CA PHE A 93 16.63 -6.87 -18.60
C PHE A 93 16.79 -7.31 -20.06
N ASN A 94 17.28 -8.53 -20.29
CA ASN A 94 17.49 -9.06 -21.64
C ASN A 94 16.19 -9.18 -22.44
N ARG A 95 15.05 -9.39 -21.79
CA ARG A 95 13.76 -9.44 -22.46
C ARG A 95 13.28 -8.06 -22.92
N MET A 96 13.64 -7.01 -22.20
CA MET A 96 13.06 -5.67 -22.37
C MET A 96 14.02 -4.65 -23.02
N LYS A 97 15.34 -4.84 -22.93
CA LYS A 97 16.37 -3.85 -23.33
C LYS A 97 16.21 -3.33 -24.76
N ASP A 98 15.74 -4.17 -25.69
CA ASP A 98 15.60 -3.80 -27.10
C ASP A 98 14.23 -3.19 -27.45
N ILE A 99 13.25 -3.23 -26.53
CA ILE A 99 11.86 -2.83 -26.81
C ILE A 99 11.31 -1.75 -25.88
N TYR A 100 11.94 -1.50 -24.73
CA TYR A 100 11.35 -0.68 -23.66
C TYR A 100 11.01 0.76 -24.10
N LYS A 101 11.91 1.43 -24.85
CA LYS A 101 11.67 2.80 -25.34
C LYS A 101 10.45 2.86 -26.25
N LYS A 102 10.40 1.95 -27.24
CA LYS A 102 9.29 1.85 -28.19
C LYS A 102 7.96 1.62 -27.46
N VAL A 103 7.93 0.70 -26.50
CA VAL A 103 6.71 0.43 -25.71
C VAL A 103 6.31 1.67 -24.90
N GLY A 104 7.25 2.32 -24.21
CA GLY A 104 6.99 3.54 -23.45
C GLY A 104 6.41 4.66 -24.32
N GLU A 105 7.01 4.89 -25.49
CA GLU A 105 6.57 5.89 -26.47
C GLU A 105 5.18 5.57 -27.02
N GLU A 106 4.92 4.31 -27.39
CA GLU A 106 3.60 3.88 -27.89
C GLU A 106 2.51 4.11 -26.84
N GLN A 107 2.77 3.76 -25.57
CA GLN A 107 1.80 3.93 -24.49
C GLN A 107 1.57 5.41 -24.12
N ALA A 108 2.64 6.22 -24.08
CA ALA A 108 2.51 7.66 -23.84
C ALA A 108 1.78 8.35 -25.01
N ASN A 109 2.11 8.01 -26.25
CA ASN A 109 1.45 8.54 -27.44
C ASN A 109 -0.01 8.12 -27.53
N GLU A 110 -0.38 6.92 -27.09
CA GLU A 110 -1.78 6.50 -27.00
C GLU A 110 -2.55 7.47 -26.10
N ILE A 111 -2.00 7.83 -24.93
CA ILE A 111 -2.62 8.82 -24.04
C ILE A 111 -2.68 10.20 -24.69
N LEU A 112 -1.55 10.71 -25.19
CA LEU A 112 -1.45 12.07 -25.75
C LEU A 112 -2.34 12.25 -27.01
N ASN A 113 -2.40 11.23 -27.87
CA ASN A 113 -3.19 11.25 -29.10
C ASN A 113 -4.64 10.80 -28.90
N SER A 114 -4.96 10.15 -27.78
CA SER A 114 -6.35 9.85 -27.44
C SER A 114 -7.16 11.12 -27.22
N GLY A 115 -6.57 12.31 -27.25
CA GLY A 115 -7.26 13.51 -26.86
C GLY A 115 -7.35 13.49 -25.35
N TYR A 116 -6.80 14.52 -24.76
CA TYR A 116 -7.12 14.95 -23.41
C TYR A 116 -8.61 15.35 -23.39
N ASP A 117 -9.53 14.39 -23.63
CA ASP A 117 -10.92 14.62 -24.05
C ASP A 117 -11.72 15.45 -23.03
N LEU A 118 -11.20 15.53 -21.80
CA LEU A 118 -11.77 16.27 -20.67
C LEU A 118 -10.79 17.32 -20.10
N GLY A 119 -9.76 17.71 -20.87
CA GLY A 119 -8.78 18.75 -20.53
C GLY A 119 -7.93 18.44 -19.29
N VAL A 120 -7.15 19.43 -18.83
CA VAL A 120 -6.13 19.38 -17.75
C VAL A 120 -6.58 18.65 -16.46
N LEU A 121 -7.89 18.47 -16.27
CA LEU A 121 -8.45 17.73 -15.14
C LEU A 121 -8.25 16.21 -15.20
N ASN A 122 -7.98 15.63 -16.38
CA ASN A 122 -7.74 14.20 -16.55
C ASN A 122 -6.25 13.89 -16.48
N ASN A 123 -5.80 13.09 -15.51
CA ASN A 123 -4.41 12.65 -15.38
C ASN A 123 -4.30 11.13 -15.60
N PRO A 124 -4.47 10.63 -16.84
CA PRO A 124 -4.44 9.21 -17.11
C PRO A 124 -3.03 8.61 -16.90
N SER A 125 -2.98 7.45 -16.26
CA SER A 125 -1.80 6.58 -16.21
C SER A 125 -1.85 5.54 -17.32
N PHE A 126 -0.71 5.03 -17.78
CA PHE A 126 -0.70 3.81 -18.60
C PHE A 126 -0.21 2.59 -17.82
N PHE A 127 -0.66 1.42 -18.26
CA PHE A 127 -0.26 0.12 -17.75
C PHE A 127 -0.02 -0.82 -18.93
N TRP A 128 1.12 -1.49 -18.92
CA TRP A 128 1.48 -2.45 -19.95
C TRP A 128 1.97 -3.75 -19.30
N GLN A 129 1.76 -4.88 -19.97
CA GLN A 129 2.20 -6.19 -19.46
C GLN A 129 2.66 -7.11 -20.59
N LEU A 130 3.66 -7.94 -20.28
CA LEU A 130 4.19 -8.97 -21.16
C LEU A 130 4.50 -10.25 -20.36
N PRO A 131 3.72 -11.33 -20.55
CA PRO A 131 4.11 -12.64 -20.06
C PRO A 131 5.20 -13.25 -20.94
N PHE A 132 6.18 -13.94 -20.33
CA PHE A 132 7.16 -14.77 -21.03
C PHE A 132 7.63 -15.92 -20.12
N GLY A 133 7.33 -17.16 -20.53
CA GLY A 133 7.53 -18.33 -19.67
C GLY A 133 6.69 -18.24 -18.39
N GLU A 134 7.32 -18.52 -17.25
CA GLU A 134 6.75 -18.39 -15.90
C GLU A 134 6.73 -16.96 -15.35
N ILE A 135 7.42 -16.02 -16.00
CA ILE A 135 7.53 -14.63 -15.55
C ILE A 135 6.48 -13.78 -16.27
N LYS A 136 5.85 -12.88 -15.54
CA LYS A 136 5.04 -11.80 -16.08
C LYS A 136 5.66 -10.46 -15.68
N ILE A 137 6.06 -9.66 -16.66
CA ILE A 137 6.43 -8.26 -16.45
C ILE A 137 5.18 -7.42 -16.62
N SER A 138 4.97 -6.48 -15.72
CA SER A 138 4.03 -5.38 -15.92
C SER A 138 4.74 -4.08 -15.58
N VAL A 139 4.44 -3.01 -16.31
CA VAL A 139 4.92 -1.67 -15.99
C VAL A 139 3.74 -0.71 -15.89
N ARG A 140 3.87 0.28 -15.04
CA ARG A 140 2.87 1.32 -14.85
C ARG A 140 3.54 2.66 -14.61
N ARG A 141 3.05 3.68 -15.31
CA ARG A 141 3.45 5.06 -15.07
C ARG A 141 2.24 5.87 -14.68
N GLN A 142 2.30 6.52 -13.52
CA GLN A 142 1.30 7.46 -13.05
C GLN A 142 1.95 8.84 -12.92
N VAL A 143 1.25 9.87 -13.40
CA VAL A 143 1.69 11.26 -13.33
C VAL A 143 0.63 12.03 -12.58
N ASP A 144 0.97 12.48 -11.37
CA ASP A 144 0.07 13.23 -10.50
C ASP A 144 0.60 14.65 -10.31
N PRO A 145 -0.26 15.68 -10.22
CA PRO A 145 0.20 17.01 -9.83
C PRO A 145 0.80 16.95 -8.44
N ASP A 146 1.91 17.66 -8.25
CA ASP A 146 2.48 17.82 -6.92
C ASP A 146 1.55 18.70 -6.09
N VAL A 147 1.05 18.16 -4.99
CA VAL A 147 0.14 18.90 -4.11
C VAL A 147 0.88 19.91 -3.23
N PHE A 148 2.20 20.02 -3.33
CA PHE A 148 3.01 20.97 -2.58
C PHE A 148 3.70 22.01 -3.47
N HIS A 149 3.64 21.85 -4.80
CA HIS A 149 4.28 22.73 -5.76
C HIS A 149 3.31 23.15 -6.87
N GLU A 150 3.37 24.40 -7.32
CA GLU A 150 2.35 24.96 -8.22
C GLU A 150 2.37 24.37 -9.64
N THR A 151 3.56 24.07 -10.16
CA THR A 151 3.75 23.67 -11.56
C THR A 151 4.31 22.26 -11.76
N ARG A 152 4.74 21.58 -10.68
CA ARG A 152 5.50 20.33 -10.77
C ARG A 152 4.56 19.13 -10.74
N TYR A 153 4.98 18.05 -11.40
CA TYR A 153 4.30 16.76 -11.37
C TYR A 153 5.18 15.70 -10.72
N ILE A 154 4.56 14.80 -9.98
CA ILE A 154 5.16 13.59 -9.43
C ILE A 154 4.90 12.46 -10.40
N VAL A 155 5.97 11.89 -10.93
CA VAL A 155 5.93 10.67 -11.75
C VAL A 155 6.21 9.49 -10.83
N THR A 156 5.29 8.53 -10.79
CA THR A 156 5.46 7.25 -10.12
C THR A 156 5.50 6.15 -11.15
N ASP A 157 6.69 5.59 -11.31
CA ASP A 157 7.00 4.47 -12.18
C ASP A 157 7.03 3.18 -11.36
N GLU A 158 6.32 2.15 -11.82
CA GLU A 158 6.27 0.84 -11.17
C GLU A 158 6.62 -0.27 -12.18
N LEU A 159 7.67 -1.04 -11.89
CA LEU A 159 7.96 -2.32 -12.54
C LEU A 159 7.50 -3.45 -11.61
N ILE A 160 6.60 -4.29 -12.11
CA ILE A 160 6.04 -5.43 -11.40
C ILE A 160 6.48 -6.71 -12.08
N ILE A 161 7.21 -7.55 -11.36
CA ILE A 161 7.63 -8.88 -11.81
C ILE A 161 6.85 -9.92 -11.01
N SER A 162 6.00 -10.69 -11.68
CA SER A 162 5.20 -11.76 -11.06
C SER A 162 5.66 -13.13 -11.54
N ILE A 163 5.69 -14.10 -10.63
CA ILE A 163 5.98 -15.51 -10.90
C ILE A 163 4.86 -16.36 -10.31
N ASP A 164 4.16 -17.08 -11.18
CA ASP A 164 3.06 -17.98 -10.80
C ASP A 164 3.63 -19.37 -10.47
N ALA A 165 3.33 -19.87 -9.27
CA ALA A 165 3.87 -21.14 -8.78
C ALA A 165 3.43 -22.32 -9.65
N GLN A 166 2.17 -22.35 -10.07
CA GLN A 166 1.63 -23.42 -10.90
C GLN A 166 2.30 -23.44 -12.27
N LYS A 167 2.51 -22.28 -12.90
CA LYS A 167 3.23 -22.18 -14.18
C LYS A 167 4.69 -22.62 -14.06
N LEU A 168 5.40 -22.17 -13.02
CA LEU A 168 6.78 -22.58 -12.77
C LEU A 168 6.86 -24.11 -12.60
N LEU A 169 6.04 -24.68 -11.72
CA LEU A 169 6.00 -26.13 -11.49
C LEU A 169 5.60 -26.91 -12.74
N THR A 170 4.68 -26.39 -13.56
CA THR A 170 4.31 -26.98 -14.86
C THR A 170 5.51 -27.05 -15.80
N ASN A 171 6.24 -25.94 -15.95
CA ASN A 171 7.41 -25.86 -16.81
C ASN A 171 8.50 -26.84 -16.34
N LEU A 172 8.73 -26.93 -15.02
CA LEU A 172 9.71 -27.86 -14.46
C LEU A 172 9.27 -29.34 -14.58
N LYS A 173 7.98 -29.63 -14.41
CA LYS A 173 7.42 -30.98 -14.58
C LYS A 173 7.50 -31.44 -16.04
N ASN A 174 7.13 -30.58 -16.98
CA ASN A 174 7.18 -30.87 -18.42
C ASN A 174 8.61 -31.12 -18.93
N GLU A 175 9.59 -30.53 -18.27
CA GLU A 175 11.01 -30.75 -18.57
C GLU A 175 11.63 -31.92 -17.77
N ASP A 176 10.83 -32.68 -17.03
CA ASP A 176 11.27 -33.79 -16.17
C ASP A 176 12.35 -33.38 -15.15
N ILE A 177 12.30 -32.13 -14.69
CA ILE A 177 13.20 -31.62 -13.64
C ILE A 177 12.65 -31.95 -12.25
N ILE A 178 11.33 -31.93 -12.10
CA ILE A 178 10.64 -32.26 -10.86
C ILE A 178 9.58 -33.34 -11.08
N GLU A 179 9.20 -34.00 -9.99
CA GLU A 179 8.02 -34.85 -9.92
C GLU A 179 7.07 -34.34 -8.83
N ILE A 180 5.83 -34.06 -9.22
CA ILE A 180 4.78 -33.60 -8.32
C ILE A 180 3.50 -34.42 -8.57
N PRO A 181 2.97 -35.10 -7.54
CA PRO A 181 1.68 -35.77 -7.61
C PRO A 181 0.55 -34.78 -7.93
N ASP A 182 -0.42 -35.19 -8.74
CA ASP A 182 -1.48 -34.29 -9.23
C ASP A 182 -2.34 -33.68 -8.10
N HIS A 183 -2.50 -34.40 -6.98
CA HIS A 183 -3.23 -33.91 -5.82
C HIS A 183 -2.51 -32.76 -5.08
N PHE A 184 -1.18 -32.69 -5.15
CA PHE A 184 -0.41 -31.56 -4.64
C PHE A 184 -0.30 -30.42 -5.65
N PHE A 185 -0.25 -30.75 -6.94
CA PHE A 185 -0.12 -29.76 -8.01
C PHE A 185 -1.24 -28.71 -8.01
N GLY A 186 -2.50 -29.13 -7.78
CA GLY A 186 -3.64 -28.21 -7.67
C GLY A 186 -3.57 -27.25 -6.47
N LEU A 187 -2.80 -27.57 -5.42
CA LEU A 187 -2.67 -26.72 -4.23
C LEU A 187 -1.80 -25.48 -4.47
N TYR A 188 -0.99 -25.47 -5.54
CA TYR A 188 -0.20 -24.30 -5.92
C TYR A 188 -0.98 -23.28 -6.75
N ALA A 189 -2.24 -23.59 -7.11
CA ALA A 189 -3.07 -22.69 -7.87
C ALA A 189 -3.35 -21.40 -7.07
N GLY A 190 -3.05 -20.26 -7.69
CA GLY A 190 -3.22 -18.96 -7.06
C GLY A 190 -2.15 -18.59 -6.04
N ILE A 191 -1.03 -19.32 -5.97
CA ILE A 191 0.19 -18.87 -5.30
C ILE A 191 1.04 -18.09 -6.30
N GLU A 192 1.29 -16.81 -6.02
CA GLU A 192 2.10 -15.91 -6.85
C GLU A 192 3.11 -15.17 -5.98
N PHE A 193 4.36 -15.16 -6.42
CA PHE A 193 5.39 -14.25 -5.91
C PHE A 193 5.39 -13.00 -6.78
N ARG A 194 5.54 -11.84 -6.14
CA ARG A 194 5.63 -10.56 -6.83
C ARG A 194 6.76 -9.73 -6.26
N ARG A 195 7.59 -9.18 -7.15
CA ARG A 195 8.54 -8.12 -6.84
C ARG A 195 8.07 -6.83 -7.51
N VAL A 196 7.86 -5.79 -6.71
CA VAL A 196 7.48 -4.46 -7.18
C VAL A 196 8.64 -3.52 -6.95
N TYR A 197 9.15 -2.94 -8.03
CA TYR A 197 10.03 -1.79 -7.95
C TYR A 197 9.21 -0.54 -8.24
N ARG A 198 9.35 0.48 -7.42
CA ARG A 198 8.76 1.79 -7.59
C ARG A 198 9.86 2.84 -7.63
N PHE A 199 9.78 3.73 -8.60
CA PHE A 199 10.66 4.89 -8.74
C PHE A 199 9.77 6.14 -8.80
N SER A 200 9.94 7.06 -7.87
CA SER A 200 9.19 8.32 -7.83
C SER A 200 10.14 9.49 -8.08
N HIS A 201 9.85 10.29 -9.10
CA HIS A 201 10.62 11.45 -9.50
C HIS A 201 9.70 12.61 -9.89
N PHE A 202 10.29 13.74 -10.26
CA PHE A 202 9.56 14.92 -10.68
C PHE A 202 9.63 15.15 -12.19
N ALA A 203 8.66 15.91 -12.70
CA ALA A 203 8.64 16.47 -14.05
C ALA A 203 8.04 17.89 -14.02
N GLU A 204 8.41 18.74 -14.98
CA GLU A 204 7.94 20.13 -15.04
C GLU A 204 6.51 20.25 -15.57
N ASN A 205 6.04 19.25 -16.30
CA ASN A 205 4.68 19.21 -16.83
C ASN A 205 4.21 17.77 -17.07
N PHE A 206 2.91 17.60 -17.32
CA PHE A 206 2.31 16.28 -17.53
C PHE A 206 2.87 15.53 -18.75
N VAL A 207 3.14 16.22 -19.85
CA VAL A 207 3.65 15.60 -21.09
C VAL A 207 5.06 15.05 -20.87
N GLU A 208 5.92 15.86 -20.23
CA GLU A 208 7.23 15.42 -19.80
C GLU A 208 7.12 14.24 -18.83
N GLY A 209 6.23 14.34 -17.82
CA GLY A 209 6.02 13.26 -16.86
C GLY A 209 5.63 11.93 -17.50
N LEU A 210 4.88 11.95 -18.60
CA LEU A 210 4.52 10.74 -19.36
C LEU A 210 5.66 10.20 -20.21
N THR A 211 6.51 11.07 -20.77
CA THR A 211 7.46 10.70 -21.83
C THR A 211 8.91 10.58 -21.38
N ASN A 212 9.27 11.17 -20.25
CA ASN A 212 10.65 11.25 -19.81
C ASN A 212 11.13 9.93 -19.15
N ASN A 213 12.41 9.61 -19.31
CA ASN A 213 13.13 8.55 -18.59
C ASN A 213 12.40 7.20 -18.47
N TYR A 214 12.06 6.55 -19.59
CA TYR A 214 11.50 5.18 -19.56
C TYR A 214 12.40 4.15 -18.89
N GLU A 215 13.68 4.45 -18.68
CA GLU A 215 14.58 3.60 -17.92
C GLU A 215 14.13 3.43 -16.46
N TYR A 216 13.64 4.48 -15.80
CA TYR A 216 13.09 4.40 -14.44
C TYR A 216 11.84 3.52 -14.39
N LEU A 217 11.07 3.47 -15.48
CA LEU A 217 9.88 2.63 -15.61
C LEU A 217 10.19 1.16 -15.83
N PHE A 218 11.12 0.85 -16.73
CA PHE A 218 11.37 -0.54 -17.14
C PHE A 218 12.55 -1.20 -16.42
N PHE A 219 13.50 -0.40 -15.92
CA PHE A 219 14.73 -0.85 -15.27
C PHE A 219 15.04 -0.16 -13.94
N PRO A 220 14.06 0.09 -13.04
CA PRO A 220 14.32 0.75 -11.75
C PRO A 220 15.31 -0.03 -10.87
N PHE A 221 15.46 -1.34 -11.07
CA PHE A 221 16.42 -2.17 -10.36
C PHE A 221 17.89 -1.80 -10.64
N LEU A 222 18.20 -1.11 -11.75
CA LEU A 222 19.56 -0.65 -12.03
C LEU A 222 20.03 0.40 -11.02
N TYR A 223 19.07 1.12 -10.41
CA TYR A 223 19.32 2.19 -9.45
C TYR A 223 19.33 1.70 -8.00
N PHE A 224 19.04 0.42 -7.76
CA PHE A 224 19.18 -0.25 -6.46
C PHE A 224 20.62 -0.69 -6.19
N GLN A 225 21.56 0.22 -6.42
CA GLN A 225 22.99 -0.03 -6.27
C GLN A 225 23.67 1.25 -5.79
N THR A 226 24.56 1.14 -4.83
CA THR A 226 25.27 2.29 -4.23
C THR A 226 26.03 3.12 -5.26
N GLN A 227 26.49 2.50 -6.35
CA GLN A 227 27.14 3.17 -7.47
C GLN A 227 26.28 4.23 -8.17
N LYS A 228 24.96 4.07 -8.11
CA LYS A 228 24.00 4.95 -8.76
C LYS A 228 23.56 6.13 -7.90
N PHE A 229 23.96 6.21 -6.64
CA PHE A 229 23.49 7.27 -5.74
C PHE A 229 23.86 8.69 -6.19
N ASN A 230 24.97 8.84 -6.92
CA ASN A 230 25.38 10.14 -7.47
C ASN A 230 24.63 10.52 -8.75
N GLU A 231 23.90 9.58 -9.36
CA GLU A 231 23.07 9.81 -10.54
C GLU A 231 21.61 10.13 -10.18
N LEU A 232 21.25 10.05 -8.90
CA LEU A 232 19.91 10.33 -8.40
C LEU A 232 19.80 11.79 -7.93
N ASP A 233 18.75 12.47 -8.37
CA ASP A 233 18.46 13.85 -7.96
C ASP A 233 17.85 13.90 -6.54
N GLU A 234 17.91 15.09 -5.92
CA GLU A 234 17.22 15.36 -4.65
C GLU A 234 15.74 14.97 -4.73
N TYR A 235 15.22 14.43 -3.62
CA TYR A 235 13.83 13.96 -3.48
C TYR A 235 13.40 12.80 -4.37
N GLN A 236 14.31 12.18 -5.14
CA GLN A 236 14.00 10.91 -5.80
C GLN A 236 13.84 9.79 -4.77
N PHE A 237 12.84 8.94 -4.99
CA PHE A 237 12.48 7.87 -4.07
C PHE A 237 12.37 6.54 -4.81
N LEU A 238 13.07 5.54 -4.31
CA LEU A 238 13.09 4.20 -4.85
C LEU A 238 12.57 3.24 -3.80
N GLU A 239 11.75 2.28 -4.20
CA GLU A 239 11.24 1.23 -3.33
C GLU A 239 11.23 -0.12 -4.04
N ARG A 240 11.71 -1.16 -3.39
CA ARG A 240 11.58 -2.55 -3.80
C ARG A 240 10.77 -3.28 -2.73
N THR A 241 9.65 -3.85 -3.12
CA THR A 241 8.79 -4.64 -2.25
C THR A 241 8.63 -6.04 -2.82
N ASP A 242 8.99 -7.05 -2.03
CA ASP A 242 8.72 -8.45 -2.32
C ASP A 242 7.45 -8.89 -1.61
N GLN A 243 6.59 -9.61 -2.32
CA GLN A 243 5.24 -9.96 -1.90
C GLN A 243 4.90 -11.40 -2.26
N LEU A 244 4.04 -12.02 -1.45
CA LEU A 244 3.50 -13.35 -1.70
C LEU A 244 2.01 -13.38 -1.46
N THR A 245 1.27 -14.18 -2.21
CA THR A 245 -0.17 -14.34 -2.01
C THR A 245 -0.51 -14.82 -0.59
N ALA A 246 -1.42 -14.13 0.10
CA ALA A 246 -1.76 -14.34 1.52
C ALA A 246 -2.42 -15.69 1.83
N GLU A 247 -3.28 -16.18 0.93
CA GLU A 247 -3.96 -17.46 1.09
C GLU A 247 -3.96 -18.24 -0.24
N VAL A 248 -3.87 -19.57 -0.14
CA VAL A 248 -3.90 -20.50 -1.28
C VAL A 248 -5.23 -20.37 -2.03
N GLY A 249 -5.17 -20.20 -3.35
CA GLY A 249 -6.34 -19.90 -4.19
C GLY A 249 -6.75 -18.42 -4.22
N GLY A 250 -6.09 -17.56 -3.45
CA GLY A 250 -6.34 -16.12 -3.42
C GLY A 250 -6.14 -15.46 -4.78
N ALA A 251 -5.02 -15.70 -5.47
CA ALA A 251 -4.72 -15.00 -6.73
C ALA A 251 -5.63 -15.38 -7.92
N LEU A 252 -6.36 -16.50 -7.86
CA LEU A 252 -7.28 -16.91 -8.92
C LEU A 252 -8.43 -15.92 -9.15
N ASN A 253 -8.70 -15.03 -8.19
CA ASN A 253 -9.77 -14.03 -8.29
C ASN A 253 -9.28 -12.57 -8.37
N TYR A 254 -7.96 -12.34 -8.28
CA TYR A 254 -7.34 -11.02 -8.41
C TYR A 254 -6.74 -10.77 -9.79
N GLN A 255 -6.78 -11.76 -10.70
CA GLN A 255 -6.58 -11.54 -12.13
C GLN A 255 -7.80 -10.79 -12.68
N VAL A 256 -7.89 -9.49 -12.37
CA VAL A 256 -8.77 -8.59 -13.11
C VAL A 256 -8.24 -8.62 -14.55
N PRO A 257 -9.07 -8.96 -15.56
CA PRO A 257 -8.76 -8.56 -16.91
C PRO A 257 -8.74 -7.04 -16.85
N ILE A 258 -7.54 -6.46 -16.80
CA ILE A 258 -7.34 -5.04 -16.99
C ILE A 258 -7.77 -4.83 -18.43
N ALA A 259 -9.04 -4.45 -18.63
CA ALA A 259 -9.44 -3.84 -19.88
C ALA A 259 -8.46 -2.67 -20.07
N SER A 260 -7.76 -2.68 -21.19
CA SER A 260 -6.85 -1.61 -21.61
C SER A 260 -7.51 -0.26 -21.31
N GLY A 261 -6.89 0.54 -20.45
CA GLY A 261 -7.37 1.88 -20.13
C GLY A 261 -8.19 2.04 -18.84
N ILE A 262 -8.37 1.02 -17.98
CA ILE A 262 -8.96 1.23 -16.63
C ILE A 262 -7.87 1.21 -15.55
N SER A 263 -7.41 2.38 -15.10
CA SER A 263 -6.63 2.53 -13.88
C SER A 263 -7.54 2.50 -12.63
N LEU A 264 -8.45 1.52 -12.58
CA LEU A 264 -9.29 1.24 -11.41
C LEU A 264 -8.33 0.94 -10.27
N SER A 265 -8.13 1.92 -9.37
CA SER A 265 -7.28 1.86 -8.17
C SER A 265 -6.52 0.54 -8.03
N ALA A 266 -5.52 0.37 -8.91
CA ALA A 266 -4.74 -0.86 -8.97
C ALA A 266 -4.11 -1.10 -7.60
N GLN A 267 -3.80 -0.03 -6.85
CA GLN A 267 -3.37 -0.11 -5.45
C GLN A 267 -4.35 -0.86 -4.54
N ALA A 268 -5.67 -0.64 -4.60
CA ALA A 268 -6.59 -1.36 -3.73
C ALA A 268 -6.76 -2.82 -4.15
N ALA A 269 -7.09 -3.10 -5.42
CA ALA A 269 -7.33 -4.47 -5.89
C ALA A 269 -6.04 -5.32 -5.98
N PHE A 270 -4.87 -4.71 -6.17
CA PHE A 270 -3.57 -5.43 -6.18
C PHE A 270 -3.00 -5.65 -4.76
N MET A 271 -3.37 -4.83 -3.76
CA MET A 271 -2.92 -5.02 -2.37
C MET A 271 -3.77 -6.04 -1.60
N TYR A 272 -5.06 -6.15 -1.90
CA TYR A 272 -5.89 -7.21 -1.32
C TYR A 272 -5.50 -8.54 -1.95
N GLY A 273 -4.83 -9.41 -1.21
CA GLY A 273 -4.43 -10.75 -1.65
C GLY A 273 -2.94 -11.06 -1.54
N TYR A 274 -2.09 -10.06 -1.27
CA TYR A 274 -0.65 -10.25 -1.06
C TYR A 274 -0.21 -9.84 0.35
N GLU A 275 0.80 -10.51 0.86
CA GLU A 275 1.54 -10.21 2.08
C GLU A 275 2.91 -9.71 1.67
N ASN A 276 3.32 -8.57 2.21
CA ASN A 276 4.70 -8.10 2.06
C ASN A 276 5.61 -9.08 2.80
N LEU A 277 6.71 -9.44 2.15
CA LEU A 277 7.78 -10.25 2.73
C LEU A 277 8.89 -9.33 3.22
N THR A 278 9.40 -8.51 2.28
CA THR A 278 10.44 -7.51 2.55
C THR A 278 10.16 -6.27 1.73
N LYS A 279 10.60 -5.14 2.24
CA LYS A 279 10.54 -3.85 1.59
C LYS A 279 11.84 -3.12 1.87
N VAL A 280 12.46 -2.62 0.83
CA VAL A 280 13.66 -1.76 0.93
C VAL A 280 13.35 -0.49 0.18
N SER A 281 13.57 0.65 0.80
CA SER A 281 13.40 1.94 0.16
C SER A 281 14.62 2.82 0.35
N LEU A 282 14.85 3.67 -0.63
CA LEU A 282 15.93 4.63 -0.68
C LEU A 282 15.34 5.98 -1.05
N GLN A 283 15.75 7.02 -0.32
CA GLN A 283 15.36 8.40 -0.56
C GLN A 283 16.61 9.25 -0.66
N MET A 284 16.71 10.03 -1.75
CA MET A 284 17.64 11.13 -1.84
C MET A 284 17.09 12.31 -1.05
N VAL A 285 17.87 12.79 -0.09
CA VAL A 285 17.46 13.86 0.81
C VAL A 285 17.71 15.20 0.12
N GLY A 286 16.69 16.04 0.05
CA GLY A 286 16.84 17.39 -0.49
C GLY A 286 16.96 18.46 0.59
N LYS A 287 17.19 19.70 0.17
CA LYS A 287 17.51 20.83 1.07
C LYS A 287 16.47 21.08 2.16
N ASP A 288 15.22 20.82 1.84
CA ASP A 288 14.08 21.10 2.71
C ASP A 288 13.84 19.96 3.71
N ASP A 289 14.42 18.78 3.52
CA ASP A 289 14.21 17.66 4.45
C ASP A 289 14.80 17.93 5.85
N GLU A 290 14.14 17.38 6.89
CA GLU A 290 14.51 17.56 8.30
C GLU A 290 15.93 17.04 8.58
N LYS A 291 16.77 17.87 9.24
CA LYS A 291 18.13 17.50 9.61
C LYS A 291 18.11 16.63 10.86
N VAL A 292 18.86 15.53 10.84
CA VAL A 292 19.09 14.68 12.01
C VAL A 292 20.34 15.20 12.73
N ASP A 293 20.21 15.58 14.00
CA ASP A 293 21.30 16.17 14.81
C ASP A 293 21.99 17.39 14.18
N GLY A 294 21.24 18.19 13.41
CA GLY A 294 21.76 19.37 12.72
C GLY A 294 22.61 19.07 11.47
N ILE A 295 22.77 17.79 11.11
CA ILE A 295 23.47 17.34 9.91
C ILE A 295 22.46 16.86 8.87
N GLN A 296 22.63 17.29 7.62
CA GLN A 296 21.81 16.84 6.51
C GLN A 296 22.35 15.53 5.97
N ALA A 297 21.55 14.47 6.07
CA ALA A 297 21.84 13.21 5.37
C ALA A 297 21.79 13.47 3.85
N LYS A 298 22.54 12.67 3.08
CA LYS A 298 22.44 12.64 1.62
C LYS A 298 21.43 11.58 1.16
N VAL A 299 21.41 10.44 1.85
CA VAL A 299 20.55 9.30 1.53
C VAL A 299 19.95 8.73 2.80
N ASN A 300 18.64 8.49 2.77
CA ASN A 300 17.94 7.69 3.77
C ASN A 300 17.60 6.32 3.16
N VAL A 301 17.83 5.25 3.91
CA VAL A 301 17.47 3.89 3.53
C VAL A 301 16.59 3.28 4.60
N SER A 302 15.47 2.70 4.19
CA SER A 302 14.58 2.00 5.10
C SER A 302 14.43 0.54 4.69
N TYR A 303 14.65 -0.35 5.64
CA TYR A 303 14.47 -1.80 5.50
C TYR A 303 13.30 -2.24 6.37
N GLU A 304 12.29 -2.87 5.79
CA GLU A 304 11.13 -3.41 6.48
C GLU A 304 10.95 -4.89 6.12
N ARG A 305 10.65 -5.70 7.13
CA ARG A 305 10.33 -7.11 6.97
C ARG A 305 9.04 -7.42 7.70
N GLU A 306 8.07 -8.01 7.01
CA GLU A 306 6.76 -8.33 7.58
C GLU A 306 6.59 -9.86 7.74
N LYS A 307 5.81 -10.27 8.75
CA LYS A 307 5.31 -11.64 8.88
C LYS A 307 3.85 -11.62 9.28
N LYS A 308 3.02 -12.38 8.57
CA LYS A 308 1.62 -12.65 8.94
C LYS A 308 1.44 -14.10 9.37
N ALA A 309 0.46 -14.31 10.26
CA ALA A 309 0.06 -15.65 10.70
C ALA A 309 -0.91 -16.25 9.68
N SER A 310 -0.42 -17.13 8.79
CA SER A 310 -1.25 -17.94 7.90
C SER A 310 -1.50 -19.34 8.47
N THR A 311 -2.34 -20.15 7.82
CA THR A 311 -2.57 -21.55 8.24
C THR A 311 -1.34 -22.40 7.99
N ALA A 312 -1.10 -23.44 8.80
CA ALA A 312 0.10 -24.28 8.66
C ALA A 312 0.31 -24.85 7.24
N LEU A 313 -0.77 -25.27 6.57
CA LEU A 313 -0.72 -25.78 5.20
C LEU A 313 -0.38 -24.68 4.17
N SER A 314 -0.99 -23.50 4.26
CA SER A 314 -0.67 -22.39 3.36
C SER A 314 0.77 -21.92 3.56
N THR A 315 1.22 -21.82 4.82
CA THR A 315 2.60 -21.47 5.16
C THR A 315 3.58 -22.46 4.53
N GLN A 316 3.29 -23.76 4.58
CA GLN A 316 4.16 -24.78 4.02
C GLN A 316 4.32 -24.65 2.50
N LEU A 317 3.22 -24.52 1.75
CA LEU A 317 3.25 -24.38 0.29
C LEU A 317 3.96 -23.09 -0.13
N GLN A 318 3.72 -21.99 0.60
CA GLN A 318 4.42 -20.72 0.41
C GLN A 318 5.93 -20.86 0.64
N VAL A 319 6.35 -21.55 1.71
CA VAL A 319 7.77 -21.79 2.02
C VAL A 319 8.43 -22.68 0.98
N GLU A 320 7.76 -23.76 0.54
CA GLU A 320 8.29 -24.63 -0.53
C GLU A 320 8.42 -23.88 -1.85
N PHE A 321 7.46 -23.02 -2.19
CA PHE A 321 7.56 -22.17 -3.37
C PHE A 321 8.71 -21.14 -3.25
N LEU A 322 8.87 -20.46 -2.11
CA LEU A 322 9.99 -19.52 -1.90
C LEU A 322 11.35 -20.23 -1.95
N LYS A 323 11.46 -21.45 -1.39
CA LYS A 323 12.66 -22.28 -1.54
C LYS A 323 12.95 -22.59 -3.01
N LEU A 324 11.94 -22.94 -3.80
CA LEU A 324 12.10 -23.19 -5.23
C LEU A 324 12.55 -21.93 -5.96
N LEU A 325 11.98 -20.76 -5.64
CA LEU A 325 12.40 -19.48 -6.20
C LEU A 325 13.86 -19.15 -5.84
N LYS A 326 14.27 -19.36 -4.57
CA LYS A 326 15.66 -19.19 -4.13
C LYS A 326 16.63 -20.11 -4.90
N LEU A 327 16.21 -21.33 -5.24
CA LEU A 327 17.02 -22.26 -6.04
C LEU A 327 17.07 -21.91 -7.54
N THR A 328 16.18 -21.05 -8.02
CA THR A 328 15.99 -20.79 -9.47
C THR A 328 16.21 -19.33 -9.82
N LEU A 329 15.22 -18.48 -9.55
CA LEU A 329 15.15 -17.11 -10.06
C LEU A 329 15.72 -16.07 -9.08
N LEU A 330 15.71 -16.35 -7.78
CA LEU A 330 16.07 -15.43 -6.70
C LEU A 330 17.31 -15.92 -5.94
N GLN A 331 18.26 -16.48 -6.70
CA GLN A 331 19.49 -17.01 -6.14
C GLN A 331 20.21 -15.92 -5.35
N TYR A 332 20.61 -16.22 -4.11
CA TYR A 332 21.28 -15.30 -3.17
C TYR A 332 20.40 -14.22 -2.48
N GLU A 333 19.08 -14.21 -2.68
CA GLU A 333 18.21 -13.09 -2.22
C GLU A 333 17.30 -13.39 -1.01
N TYR A 334 17.53 -14.47 -0.23
CA TYR A 334 16.70 -14.79 0.94
C TYR A 334 17.44 -15.54 2.06
N ASP A 335 17.36 -15.06 3.30
CA ASP A 335 17.60 -15.86 4.50
C ASP A 335 16.39 -15.74 5.45
N HIS A 336 15.66 -16.85 5.59
CA HIS A 336 14.49 -16.92 6.47
C HIS A 336 14.91 -17.28 7.90
N SER A 337 15.16 -16.27 8.73
CA SER A 337 15.10 -16.39 10.18
C SER A 337 14.16 -15.32 10.75
N ASP A 338 13.40 -15.67 11.79
CA ASP A 338 12.76 -14.77 12.76
C ASP A 338 11.28 -14.36 12.57
N THR A 339 10.69 -13.98 13.72
CA THR A 339 9.26 -14.12 14.07
C THR A 339 8.49 -12.80 14.23
N SER A 340 9.12 -11.63 14.08
CA SER A 340 8.50 -10.30 14.25
C SER A 340 8.65 -9.41 13.01
N SER A 341 7.72 -8.46 12.84
CA SER A 341 7.87 -7.38 11.85
C SER A 341 8.82 -6.31 12.41
N GLN A 342 9.85 -5.97 11.63
CA GLN A 342 10.89 -5.01 12.00
C GLN A 342 11.10 -4.06 10.84
N LYS A 343 11.15 -2.76 11.16
CA LYS A 343 11.52 -1.70 10.24
C LYS A 343 12.72 -0.94 10.80
N ILE A 344 13.72 -0.69 9.99
CA ILE A 344 14.97 -0.04 10.37
C ILE A 344 15.23 1.08 9.37
N ASP A 345 15.40 2.29 9.88
CA ASP A 345 15.75 3.46 9.07
C ASP A 345 17.21 3.84 9.34
N LEU A 346 17.95 3.97 8.24
CA LEU A 346 19.35 4.34 8.18
C LEU A 346 19.49 5.70 7.48
N SER A 347 20.44 6.50 7.93
CA SER A 347 20.81 7.74 7.26
C SER A 347 22.31 7.78 7.01
N PHE A 348 22.69 8.17 5.79
CA PHE A 348 24.07 8.24 5.34
C PHE A 348 24.40 9.67 4.92
N ARG A 349 25.54 10.19 5.38
CA ARG A 349 26.07 11.49 4.96
C ARG A 349 26.88 11.33 3.69
N ASN A 350 27.28 12.46 3.11
CA ASN A 350 28.08 12.45 1.90
C ASN A 350 29.44 11.76 2.12
N GLU A 351 30.06 11.93 3.30
CA GLU A 351 31.34 11.33 3.63
C GLU A 351 31.26 9.80 3.77
N ASP A 352 30.13 9.31 4.28
CA ASP A 352 29.86 7.87 4.44
C ASP A 352 29.66 7.18 3.07
N LEU A 353 29.39 7.97 2.03
CA LEU A 353 29.16 7.54 0.65
C LEU A 353 30.33 7.87 -0.28
N GLN A 354 31.34 8.60 0.21
CA GLN A 354 32.54 8.96 -0.56
C GLN A 354 33.64 7.95 -0.34
N GLY A 355 33.91 7.12 -1.35
CA GLY A 355 35.02 6.18 -1.40
C GLY A 355 34.93 5.26 -2.63
N GLU A 356 36.03 4.55 -2.93
CA GLU A 356 35.99 3.48 -3.93
C GLU A 356 34.97 2.39 -3.53
N HIS A 357 34.43 1.64 -4.50
CA HIS A 357 33.47 0.52 -4.34
C HIS A 357 33.83 -0.57 -3.31
N ASN A 358 34.98 -0.46 -2.69
CA ASN A 358 35.51 -1.38 -1.71
C ASN A 358 35.21 -0.99 -0.26
N GLN A 359 34.52 0.13 0.00
CA GLN A 359 34.08 0.44 1.36
C GLN A 359 33.09 -0.63 1.87
N PRO A 360 33.30 -1.18 3.08
CA PRO A 360 32.43 -2.23 3.63
C PRO A 360 30.95 -1.83 3.67
N VAL A 361 30.66 -0.56 3.97
CA VAL A 361 29.28 -0.07 4.11
C VAL A 361 28.51 -0.13 2.80
N LEU A 362 29.13 0.26 1.69
CA LEU A 362 28.50 0.24 0.36
C LEU A 362 28.21 -1.20 -0.07
N ARG A 363 29.16 -2.12 0.16
CA ARG A 363 28.99 -3.54 -0.16
C ARG A 363 27.89 -4.20 0.67
N GLU A 364 27.79 -3.90 1.96
CA GLU A 364 26.69 -4.42 2.78
C GLU A 364 25.35 -3.82 2.36
N LEU A 365 25.32 -2.55 1.95
CA LEU A 365 24.10 -1.91 1.47
C LEU A 365 23.62 -2.49 0.14
N ASP A 366 24.54 -2.76 -0.80
CA ASP A 366 24.23 -3.46 -2.06
C ASP A 366 23.66 -4.87 -1.81
N LYS A 367 24.16 -5.60 -0.81
CA LYS A 367 23.58 -6.88 -0.40
C LYS A 367 22.14 -6.73 0.08
N VAL A 368 21.84 -5.71 0.90
CA VAL A 368 20.47 -5.43 1.35
C VAL A 368 19.56 -5.11 0.15
N PHE A 369 20.03 -4.31 -0.81
CA PHE A 369 19.30 -4.02 -2.04
C PHE A 369 19.08 -5.24 -2.93
N LEU A 370 19.97 -6.23 -2.89
CA LEU A 370 19.77 -7.53 -3.54
C LEU A 370 18.83 -8.45 -2.74
N GLY A 371 18.55 -8.17 -1.46
CA GLY A 371 17.63 -8.95 -0.63
C GLY A 371 18.32 -9.89 0.36
N ALA A 372 19.62 -9.73 0.56
CA ALA A 372 20.32 -10.42 1.64
C ALA A 372 19.74 -10.03 3.02
N SER A 373 20.05 -10.85 4.04
CA SER A 373 19.70 -10.57 5.42
C SER A 373 20.32 -9.25 5.90
N PHE A 374 19.55 -8.49 6.67
CA PHE A 374 20.00 -7.24 7.25
C PHE A 374 20.98 -7.51 8.41
N ASN A 375 22.18 -6.92 8.34
CA ASN A 375 23.18 -7.06 9.40
C ASN A 375 23.04 -5.93 10.43
N ASP A 376 22.24 -6.17 11.46
CA ASP A 376 21.90 -5.17 12.46
C ASP A 376 23.12 -4.60 13.19
N THR A 377 24.07 -5.46 13.56
CA THR A 377 25.30 -5.06 14.24
C THR A 377 26.18 -4.17 13.37
N PHE A 378 26.24 -4.45 12.07
CA PHE A 378 27.03 -3.66 11.12
C PHE A 378 26.44 -2.26 10.90
N PHE A 379 25.12 -2.15 10.75
CA PHE A 379 24.45 -0.88 10.47
C PHE A 379 24.14 -0.04 11.72
N GLY A 380 24.45 -0.53 12.91
CA GLY A 380 24.24 0.17 14.19
C GLY A 380 24.64 1.66 14.18
N PRO A 381 25.82 2.05 13.65
CA PRO A 381 26.25 3.46 13.60
C PRO A 381 25.43 4.36 12.67
N TYR A 382 24.70 3.80 11.70
CA TYR A 382 23.90 4.55 10.72
C TYR A 382 22.41 4.53 11.05
N LYS A 383 22.02 3.74 12.06
CA LYS A 383 20.63 3.55 12.47
C LYS A 383 20.12 4.80 13.17
N VAL A 384 19.14 5.46 12.56
CA VAL A 384 18.47 6.63 13.13
C VAL A 384 17.19 6.21 13.85
N LYS A 385 16.54 5.16 13.36
CA LYS A 385 15.27 4.70 13.91
C LYS A 385 15.10 3.21 13.75
N GLU A 386 14.57 2.58 14.79
CA GLU A 386 14.10 1.19 14.71
C GLU A 386 12.66 1.11 15.18
N GLU A 387 11.82 0.51 14.34
CA GLU A 387 10.42 0.26 14.64
C GLU A 387 10.13 -1.23 14.70
N THR A 388 9.46 -1.67 15.77
CA THR A 388 8.83 -2.99 15.81
C THR A 388 7.32 -2.82 15.78
N ARG A 389 6.67 -3.54 14.86
CA ARG A 389 5.23 -3.45 14.66
C ARG A 389 4.57 -4.78 15.01
N ILE A 390 3.61 -4.73 15.92
CA ILE A 390 2.79 -5.89 16.28
C ILE A 390 1.34 -5.56 15.93
N LYS A 391 0.84 -6.19 14.88
CA LYS A 391 -0.55 -6.07 14.43
C LYS A 391 -1.41 -7.15 15.05
N GLN A 392 -2.52 -6.75 15.65
CA GLN A 392 -3.56 -7.63 16.16
C GLN A 392 -4.86 -7.36 15.39
N ASN A 393 -5.23 -8.32 14.54
CA ASN A 393 -6.51 -8.30 13.83
C ASN A 393 -7.60 -8.91 14.72
N LEU A 394 -8.58 -8.11 15.13
CA LEU A 394 -9.74 -8.56 15.92
C LEU A 394 -10.98 -8.77 15.02
N GLY A 395 -10.76 -9.38 13.85
CA GLY A 395 -11.82 -9.77 12.93
C GLY A 395 -12.38 -11.16 13.25
N SER A 396 -13.69 -11.27 13.49
CA SER A 396 -14.34 -12.58 13.59
C SER A 396 -14.44 -13.24 12.21
N LYS A 397 -13.92 -14.47 12.08
CA LYS A 397 -14.04 -15.33 10.88
C LYS A 397 -15.50 -15.60 10.47
N TYR A 398 -16.47 -15.31 11.34
CA TYR A 398 -17.89 -15.55 11.12
C TYR A 398 -18.68 -14.30 10.70
N THR A 399 -18.06 -13.13 10.61
CA THR A 399 -18.72 -11.85 10.25
C THR A 399 -19.23 -11.85 8.79
N VAL A 400 -18.70 -12.72 7.94
CA VAL A 400 -19.10 -12.88 6.52
C VAL A 400 -20.54 -13.43 6.37
N LEU A 401 -21.13 -14.00 7.43
CA LEU A 401 -22.47 -14.61 7.39
C LEU A 401 -23.63 -13.63 7.57
N PHE A 402 -23.37 -12.33 7.80
CA PHE A 402 -24.43 -11.36 8.10
C PHE A 402 -24.57 -10.28 7.03
N TRP A 403 -25.80 -10.19 6.52
CA TRP A 403 -26.29 -9.41 5.39
C TRP A 403 -26.22 -7.88 5.51
N LYS A 404 -25.46 -7.33 6.47
CA LYS A 404 -25.53 -5.90 6.81
C LYS A 404 -24.17 -5.32 7.20
N GLY A 405 -23.18 -5.59 6.35
CA GLY A 405 -21.85 -5.00 6.40
C GLY A 405 -20.88 -5.66 7.39
N THR A 406 -19.59 -5.54 7.10
CA THR A 406 -18.52 -6.01 7.98
C THR A 406 -18.01 -4.84 8.82
N ASN A 407 -17.81 -5.10 10.11
CA ASN A 407 -17.07 -4.21 10.99
C ASN A 407 -15.73 -4.89 11.29
N GLU A 408 -14.64 -4.22 10.95
CA GLU A 408 -13.29 -4.70 11.24
C GLU A 408 -12.63 -3.76 12.25
N LYS A 409 -11.91 -4.35 13.21
CA LYS A 409 -11.09 -3.63 14.17
C LYS A 409 -9.68 -4.20 14.10
N GLU A 410 -8.72 -3.32 13.93
CA GLU A 410 -7.31 -3.63 13.93
C GLU A 410 -6.61 -2.70 14.90
N THR A 411 -5.80 -3.29 15.79
CA THR A 411 -4.91 -2.53 16.67
C THR A 411 -3.47 -2.85 16.26
N GLU A 412 -2.69 -1.83 16.01
CA GLU A 412 -1.28 -1.89 15.72
C GLU A 412 -0.52 -1.20 16.86
N ARG A 413 0.41 -1.93 17.48
CA ARG A 413 1.39 -1.37 18.41
C ARG A 413 2.69 -1.14 17.65
N VAL A 414 3.15 0.11 17.62
CA VAL A 414 4.42 0.51 17.01
C VAL A 414 5.35 0.96 18.14
N GLN A 415 6.48 0.28 18.29
CA GLN A 415 7.51 0.70 19.24
C GLN A 415 8.69 1.24 18.45
N THR A 416 9.02 2.50 18.69
CA THR A 416 10.11 3.22 18.02
C THR A 416 11.23 3.48 19.00
N TYR A 417 12.44 3.06 18.66
CA TYR A 417 13.65 3.46 19.35
C TYR A 417 14.37 4.52 18.52
N GLN A 418 14.47 5.73 19.07
CA GLN A 418 15.13 6.89 18.43
C GLN A 418 15.81 7.73 19.51
N ASP A 419 17.04 8.17 19.27
CA ASP A 419 17.85 9.03 20.16
C ASP A 419 17.98 8.48 21.60
N GLY A 420 18.03 7.16 21.75
CA GLY A 420 18.13 6.50 23.06
C GLY A 420 16.81 6.36 23.82
N HIS A 421 15.70 6.88 23.28
CA HIS A 421 14.37 6.84 23.90
C HIS A 421 13.43 5.86 23.18
N LEU A 422 12.77 5.00 23.95
CA LEU A 422 11.71 4.14 23.46
C LEU A 422 10.38 4.91 23.49
N LYS A 423 9.80 5.17 22.32
CA LYS A 423 8.44 5.69 22.17
C LYS A 423 7.52 4.55 21.75
N THR A 424 6.38 4.43 22.40
CA THR A 424 5.35 3.45 22.02
C THR A 424 4.12 4.18 21.51
N PHE A 425 3.61 3.74 20.37
CA PHE A 425 2.45 4.27 19.69
C PHE A 425 1.42 3.18 19.49
N TYR A 426 0.15 3.58 19.53
CA TYR A 426 -0.98 2.73 19.25
C TYR A 426 -1.78 3.33 18.12
N LYS A 427 -2.01 2.53 17.08
CA LYS A 427 -2.86 2.87 15.95
C LYS A 427 -4.05 1.92 15.94
N HIS A 428 -5.24 2.49 16.03
CA HIS A 428 -6.48 1.76 15.95
C HIS A 428 -7.22 2.10 14.67
N THR A 429 -7.48 1.06 13.87
CA THR A 429 -8.24 1.17 12.63
C THR A 429 -9.62 0.55 12.83
N PHE A 430 -10.64 1.36 12.61
CA PHE A 430 -12.03 0.95 12.64
C PHE A 430 -12.59 1.08 11.24
N SER A 431 -13.05 -0.02 10.65
CA SER A 431 -13.67 0.04 9.34
C SER A 431 -15.08 -0.54 9.34
N LYS A 432 -15.96 0.13 8.60
CA LYS A 432 -17.31 -0.32 8.31
C LYS A 432 -17.48 -0.39 6.81
N THR A 433 -17.82 -1.58 6.33
CA THR A 433 -17.96 -1.84 4.89
C THR A 433 -19.40 -2.27 4.60
N LEU A 434 -20.06 -1.57 3.67
CA LEU A 434 -21.36 -1.94 3.12
C LEU A 434 -21.19 -2.34 1.65
N CYS A 435 -21.69 -3.54 1.31
CA CYS A 435 -21.62 -4.06 -0.06
C CYS A 435 -23.02 -4.46 -0.55
N SER A 436 -23.29 -4.30 -1.85
CA SER A 436 -24.47 -4.91 -2.49
C SER A 436 -24.07 -6.02 -3.48
N GLN A 437 -24.59 -7.23 -3.29
CA GLN A 437 -24.35 -8.42 -4.13
C GLN A 437 -25.57 -8.77 -4.99
N THR A 438 -25.39 -9.66 -5.98
CA THR A 438 -26.48 -10.21 -6.80
C THR A 438 -27.05 -11.48 -6.17
N PHE A 439 -28.38 -11.63 -6.11
CA PHE A 439 -29.08 -12.78 -5.50
C PHE A 439 -28.58 -14.17 -5.96
N TRP A 440 -28.07 -14.31 -7.19
CA TRP A 440 -27.51 -15.58 -7.68
C TRP A 440 -26.08 -15.90 -7.18
N GLN A 441 -25.34 -14.90 -6.69
CA GLN A 441 -24.03 -15.07 -6.05
C GLN A 441 -24.15 -15.49 -4.56
N MET A 442 -25.37 -15.56 -4.04
CA MET A 442 -25.69 -15.86 -2.66
C MET A 442 -25.88 -17.37 -2.39
N ILE A 443 -26.22 -18.16 -3.43
CA ILE A 443 -26.65 -19.57 -3.28
C ILE A 443 -25.52 -20.55 -3.67
N LEU A 444 -24.70 -20.20 -4.65
CA LEU A 444 -23.52 -20.97 -5.08
C LEU A 444 -22.28 -20.98 -4.15
N PRO A 445 -22.10 -20.10 -3.14
CA PRO A 445 -20.89 -20.10 -2.33
C PRO A 445 -20.72 -21.32 -1.41
N LYS A 446 -21.78 -22.07 -1.06
CA LYS A 446 -21.65 -23.15 -0.05
C LYS A 446 -20.80 -24.35 -0.48
N LEU A 447 -20.66 -24.60 -1.78
CA LEU A 447 -19.85 -25.70 -2.30
C LEU A 447 -18.44 -25.26 -2.72
N PHE A 448 -18.22 -23.96 -2.95
CA PHE A 448 -16.94 -23.39 -3.38
C PHE A 448 -16.16 -22.71 -2.23
N LEU A 449 -16.84 -22.10 -1.25
CA LEU A 449 -16.22 -21.42 -0.10
C LEU A 449 -15.55 -22.37 0.90
N GLN A 450 -15.91 -23.65 0.95
CA GLN A 450 -15.21 -24.61 1.80
C GLN A 450 -13.80 -24.94 1.31
N ILE A 451 -13.46 -24.56 0.07
CA ILE A 451 -12.19 -24.92 -0.57
C ILE A 451 -11.40 -23.69 -1.00
N PHE A 452 -12.05 -22.58 -1.38
CA PHE A 452 -11.36 -21.38 -1.87
C PHE A 452 -11.96 -20.11 -1.25
N ASN A 453 -11.16 -19.45 -0.42
CA ASN A 453 -11.53 -18.27 0.35
C ASN A 453 -11.41 -17.02 -0.54
N VAL A 454 -12.48 -16.69 -1.27
CA VAL A 454 -12.48 -15.67 -2.32
C VAL A 454 -12.93 -14.30 -1.80
N GLY A 455 -12.01 -13.35 -1.71
CA GLY A 455 -12.31 -11.91 -1.67
C GLY A 455 -12.16 -11.32 -3.06
N ALA A 456 -13.22 -10.77 -3.65
CA ALA A 456 -13.11 -10.04 -4.91
C ALA A 456 -14.05 -8.84 -4.92
N ILE A 457 -13.47 -7.64 -4.86
CA ILE A 457 -14.18 -6.36 -4.94
C ILE A 457 -15.02 -6.27 -6.24
N ASN A 458 -14.59 -6.95 -7.30
CA ASN A 458 -15.28 -7.04 -8.59
C ASN A 458 -16.63 -7.80 -8.58
N GLN A 459 -16.93 -8.50 -7.49
CA GLN A 459 -18.22 -9.17 -7.31
C GLN A 459 -19.30 -8.21 -6.83
N TYR A 460 -18.93 -7.06 -6.26
CA TYR A 460 -19.87 -6.11 -5.71
C TYR A 460 -20.36 -5.14 -6.79
N LYS A 461 -21.66 -4.84 -6.76
CA LYS A 461 -22.25 -3.79 -7.60
C LYS A 461 -21.93 -2.39 -7.06
N GLU A 462 -21.73 -2.31 -5.76
CA GLU A 462 -21.43 -1.11 -4.97
C GLU A 462 -20.67 -1.52 -3.72
N LEU A 463 -19.66 -0.71 -3.37
CA LEU A 463 -18.89 -0.77 -2.12
C LEU A 463 -18.90 0.62 -1.49
N ASP A 464 -19.28 0.70 -0.22
CA ASP A 464 -19.19 1.91 0.60
C ASP A 464 -18.45 1.55 1.89
N ARG A 465 -17.21 2.00 1.99
CA ARG A 465 -16.33 1.73 3.12
C ARG A 465 -15.94 3.02 3.80
N ARG A 466 -16.15 3.06 5.11
CA ARG A 466 -15.71 4.16 5.97
C ARG A 466 -14.67 3.63 6.93
N ILE A 467 -13.54 4.32 6.99
CA ILE A 467 -12.39 3.95 7.82
C ILE A 467 -12.12 5.12 8.75
N TYR A 468 -11.87 4.82 10.01
CA TYR A 468 -11.46 5.77 11.02
C TYR A 468 -10.16 5.27 11.65
N HIS A 469 -9.18 6.17 11.74
CA HIS A 469 -7.91 5.92 12.41
C HIS A 469 -7.79 6.83 13.63
N LEU A 470 -7.40 6.23 14.73
CA LEU A 470 -6.97 6.92 15.94
C LEU A 470 -5.56 6.49 16.28
N GLU A 471 -4.65 7.45 16.36
CA GLU A 471 -3.24 7.22 16.65
C GLU A 471 -2.85 8.03 17.89
N TYR A 472 -2.18 7.40 18.85
CA TYR A 472 -1.66 8.09 20.02
C TYR A 472 -0.35 7.50 20.54
N GLN A 473 0.44 8.32 21.23
CA GLN A 473 1.66 7.90 21.93
C GLN A 473 1.33 7.55 23.40
N SER A 474 1.64 6.33 23.83
CA SER A 474 1.42 5.86 25.21
C SER A 474 2.26 4.61 25.49
N GLU A 475 2.63 4.36 26.74
CA GLU A 475 3.30 3.12 27.16
C GLU A 475 2.37 1.90 27.13
N VAL A 476 1.05 2.13 27.26
CA VAL A 476 0.01 1.09 27.29
C VAL A 476 -1.14 1.41 26.35
N ASP A 477 -1.86 0.37 25.92
CA ASP A 477 -3.05 0.50 25.08
C ASP A 477 -4.19 1.11 25.90
N LEU A 478 -4.44 2.41 25.71
CA LEU A 478 -5.42 3.17 26.45
C LEU A 478 -6.86 2.78 26.08
N LEU A 479 -7.09 2.21 24.88
CA LEU A 479 -8.42 1.71 24.50
C LEU A 479 -8.76 0.40 25.20
N ASN A 480 -7.78 -0.49 25.39
CA ASN A 480 -8.00 -1.75 26.10
C ASN A 480 -8.04 -1.57 27.62
N ASN A 481 -7.32 -0.58 28.15
CA ASN A 481 -7.22 -0.32 29.59
C ASN A 481 -8.16 0.77 30.11
N ASN A 482 -9.02 1.35 29.25
CA ASN A 482 -9.88 2.50 29.58
C ASN A 482 -9.10 3.68 30.19
N GLY A 483 -7.92 3.98 29.64
CA GLY A 483 -7.05 5.04 30.13
C GLY A 483 -7.30 6.41 29.48
N SER A 484 -6.68 7.44 30.06
CA SER A 484 -6.67 8.80 29.52
C SER A 484 -5.28 9.17 29.00
N LEU A 485 -5.22 10.05 28.00
CA LEU A 485 -3.99 10.56 27.40
C LEU A 485 -3.71 11.99 27.87
N GLU A 486 -2.52 12.24 28.41
CA GLU A 486 -2.04 13.61 28.66
C GLU A 486 -1.42 14.17 27.36
N TYR A 487 -1.93 15.30 26.88
CA TYR A 487 -1.62 15.79 25.52
C TYR A 487 -1.18 17.26 25.47
N ARG A 488 -0.79 17.87 26.60
CA ARG A 488 -0.24 19.23 26.58
C ARG A 488 1.18 19.21 26.00
N ASP A 489 1.42 20.11 25.05
CA ASP A 489 2.72 20.53 24.50
C ASP A 489 3.41 19.66 23.43
N GLU A 490 2.96 18.43 23.15
CA GLU A 490 3.55 17.56 22.11
C GLU A 490 2.51 16.87 21.22
N GLU A 491 2.86 16.61 19.96
CA GLU A 491 2.08 15.82 19.00
C GLU A 491 1.99 14.35 19.40
N LYS A 492 1.04 14.07 20.29
CA LYS A 492 0.76 12.75 20.87
C LYS A 492 -0.55 12.12 20.41
N LEU A 493 -1.34 12.83 19.60
CA LEU A 493 -2.65 12.38 19.14
C LEU A 493 -2.93 12.78 17.68
N PHE A 494 -3.45 11.84 16.91
CA PHE A 494 -3.89 12.09 15.53
C PHE A 494 -5.15 11.28 15.21
N ALA A 495 -6.05 11.91 14.44
CA ALA A 495 -7.26 11.28 13.96
C ALA A 495 -7.41 11.48 12.45
N SER A 496 -7.86 10.45 11.74
CA SER A 496 -8.22 10.60 10.34
C SER A 496 -9.45 9.77 9.96
N PHE A 497 -10.18 10.27 8.98
CA PHE A 497 -11.35 9.63 8.39
C PHE A 497 -11.06 9.35 6.93
N SER A 498 -11.40 8.15 6.46
CA SER A 498 -11.33 7.82 5.04
C SER A 498 -12.67 7.28 4.54
N LEU A 499 -13.02 7.67 3.32
CA LEU A 499 -14.20 7.19 2.60
C LEU A 499 -13.73 6.57 1.29
N GLN A 500 -14.15 5.34 1.06
CA GLN A 500 -13.99 4.65 -0.21
C GLN A 500 -15.38 4.29 -0.75
N TYR A 501 -15.71 4.82 -1.92
CA TYR A 501 -16.98 4.56 -2.59
C TYR A 501 -16.74 4.08 -4.03
N PHE A 502 -17.10 2.84 -4.31
CA PHE A 502 -16.96 2.23 -5.62
C PHE A 502 -18.30 1.78 -6.19
N VAL A 503 -18.50 2.01 -7.49
CA VAL A 503 -19.68 1.57 -8.22
C VAL A 503 -19.27 0.96 -9.56
N LYS A 504 -19.68 -0.30 -9.79
CA LYS A 504 -19.36 -1.02 -11.03
C LYS A 504 -20.22 -0.57 -12.22
N THR A 505 -21.51 -0.32 -11.97
CA THR A 505 -22.47 0.10 -12.99
C THR A 505 -23.53 1.01 -12.42
N PHE A 506 -23.98 1.96 -13.23
CA PHE A 506 -25.22 2.69 -13.04
C PHE A 506 -26.25 2.08 -13.98
N LYS A 507 -27.43 1.74 -13.49
CA LYS A 507 -28.61 1.87 -14.37
C LYS A 507 -28.94 3.37 -14.39
N SER A 508 -29.39 3.94 -15.50
CA SER A 508 -29.62 5.40 -15.61
C SER A 508 -30.43 5.98 -14.44
N ALA A 509 -30.10 7.20 -14.01
CA ALA A 509 -30.68 7.92 -12.86
C ALA A 509 -30.83 7.12 -11.54
N THR A 510 -29.96 6.13 -11.30
CA THR A 510 -30.01 5.33 -10.06
C THR A 510 -29.48 6.10 -8.84
N HIS A 511 -29.96 5.68 -7.65
CA HIS A 511 -29.47 6.12 -6.33
C HIS A 511 -27.93 6.21 -6.23
N ARG A 512 -27.20 5.30 -6.89
CA ARG A 512 -25.72 5.28 -6.88
C ARG A 512 -25.09 6.46 -7.59
N LYS A 513 -25.67 6.90 -8.71
CA LYS A 513 -25.21 8.09 -9.46
C LYS A 513 -25.42 9.35 -8.62
N ILE A 514 -26.58 9.47 -7.97
CA ILE A 514 -26.90 10.56 -7.04
C ILE A 514 -25.95 10.54 -5.83
N LYS A 515 -25.65 9.36 -5.29
CA LYS A 515 -24.72 9.21 -4.17
C LYS A 515 -23.29 9.60 -4.56
N MET A 516 -22.79 9.14 -5.70
CA MET A 516 -21.45 9.50 -6.18
C MET A 516 -21.29 11.02 -6.37
N THR A 517 -22.23 11.64 -7.10
CA THR A 517 -22.23 13.10 -7.33
C THR A 517 -22.40 13.88 -6.03
N SER A 518 -23.24 13.41 -5.10
CA SER A 518 -23.38 14.00 -3.77
C SER A 518 -22.08 13.94 -2.96
N LEU A 519 -21.37 12.80 -2.97
CA LEU A 519 -20.10 12.65 -2.27
C LEU A 519 -19.02 13.56 -2.87
N LEU A 520 -18.92 13.62 -4.20
CA LEU A 520 -17.99 14.51 -4.89
C LEU A 520 -18.29 15.98 -4.56
N ARG A 521 -19.55 16.42 -4.64
CA ARG A 521 -19.94 17.80 -4.29
C ARG A 521 -19.69 18.14 -2.82
N SER A 522 -19.96 17.19 -1.92
CA SER A 522 -20.00 17.49 -0.48
C SER A 522 -18.64 17.37 0.17
N TYR A 523 -17.79 16.46 -0.29
CA TYR A 523 -16.50 16.18 0.35
C TYR A 523 -15.29 16.54 -0.48
N ALA A 524 -15.38 16.35 -1.80
CA ALA A 524 -14.24 16.50 -2.67
C ALA A 524 -14.22 17.94 -3.20
N TYR A 525 -13.08 18.64 -3.10
CA TYR A 525 -12.90 19.93 -3.79
C TYR A 525 -12.63 19.66 -5.27
N VAL A 526 -13.64 19.10 -5.93
CA VAL A 526 -13.59 18.61 -7.30
C VAL A 526 -14.27 19.63 -8.19
N ASP A 527 -13.66 19.90 -9.33
CA ASP A 527 -14.19 20.82 -10.34
C ASP A 527 -15.65 20.49 -10.68
N SER A 528 -16.50 21.52 -10.73
CA SER A 528 -17.93 21.37 -10.98
C SER A 528 -18.22 20.65 -12.30
N ARG A 529 -17.32 20.75 -13.29
CA ARG A 529 -17.39 20.05 -14.57
C ARG A 529 -17.43 18.53 -14.41
N ILE A 530 -16.70 17.95 -13.45
CA ILE A 530 -16.69 16.50 -13.24
C ILE A 530 -18.07 16.00 -12.82
N ASN A 531 -18.78 16.75 -11.96
CA ASN A 531 -20.15 16.42 -11.61
C ASN A 531 -21.08 16.50 -12.82
N SER A 532 -20.93 17.54 -13.67
CA SER A 532 -21.71 17.65 -14.91
C SER A 532 -21.42 16.48 -15.86
N TRP A 533 -20.16 16.07 -16.03
CA TRP A 533 -19.81 14.94 -16.89
C TRP A 533 -20.38 13.61 -16.39
N ILE A 534 -20.46 13.41 -15.07
CA ILE A 534 -21.16 12.24 -14.52
C ILE A 534 -22.66 12.35 -14.80
N GLU A 535 -23.27 13.51 -14.58
CA GLU A 535 -24.70 13.78 -14.82
C GLU A 535 -25.09 13.60 -16.29
N ASP A 536 -24.28 14.06 -17.21
CA ASP A 536 -24.46 13.96 -18.66
C ASP A 536 -24.01 12.61 -19.24
N SER A 537 -23.42 11.75 -18.40
CA SER A 537 -22.90 10.42 -18.77
C SER A 537 -21.74 10.47 -19.77
N GLU A 538 -20.99 11.56 -19.76
CA GLU A 538 -19.66 11.66 -20.37
C GLU A 538 -18.63 10.86 -19.55
N LEU A 539 -18.82 10.85 -18.21
CA LEU A 539 -18.15 9.92 -17.31
C LEU A 539 -19.10 8.79 -16.90
N VAL A 540 -18.67 7.56 -17.16
CA VAL A 540 -19.43 6.33 -16.94
C VAL A 540 -18.66 5.37 -16.03
N PRO A 541 -19.37 4.47 -15.31
CA PRO A 541 -18.74 3.45 -14.49
C PRO A 541 -17.81 2.51 -15.26
N PRO A 542 -16.88 1.82 -14.58
CA PRO A 542 -16.69 1.79 -13.13
C PRO A 542 -16.21 3.13 -12.56
N MET A 543 -16.75 3.54 -11.41
CA MET A 543 -16.32 4.75 -10.71
C MET A 543 -15.79 4.41 -9.32
N ASP A 544 -14.69 5.04 -8.92
CA ASP A 544 -14.08 4.89 -7.61
C ASP A 544 -13.69 6.25 -7.03
N LEU A 545 -14.17 6.53 -5.83
CA LEU A 545 -13.84 7.71 -5.04
C LEU A 545 -13.13 7.26 -3.76
N ASN A 546 -11.87 7.66 -3.62
CA ASN A 546 -11.10 7.51 -2.40
C ASN A 546 -10.82 8.88 -1.82
N LEU A 547 -11.21 9.10 -0.57
CA LEU A 547 -11.05 10.37 0.12
C LEU A 547 -10.50 10.10 1.51
N LYS A 548 -9.55 10.92 1.93
CA LYS A 548 -9.00 10.93 3.28
C LYS A 548 -9.02 12.35 3.83
N THR A 549 -9.52 12.46 5.04
CA THR A 549 -9.55 13.65 5.87
C THR A 549 -8.61 13.41 7.04
N SER A 550 -7.61 14.25 7.19
CA SER A 550 -6.69 14.26 8.33
C SER A 550 -7.02 15.45 9.23
N ILE A 551 -7.03 15.20 10.55
CA ILE A 551 -7.28 16.22 11.56
C ILE A 551 -6.02 16.33 12.41
N THR A 552 -5.50 17.54 12.47
CA THR A 552 -4.30 17.87 13.26
C THR A 552 -4.61 17.86 14.75
N GLN A 553 -3.60 17.73 15.60
CA GLN A 553 -3.78 17.88 17.05
C GLN A 553 -4.45 19.23 17.40
N THR A 554 -4.03 20.32 16.77
CA THR A 554 -4.63 21.65 16.95
C THR A 554 -6.13 21.65 16.65
N GLY A 555 -6.58 20.85 15.68
CA GLY A 555 -8.02 20.67 15.41
C GLY A 555 -8.77 19.97 16.54
N LEU A 556 -8.14 19.01 17.19
CA LEU A 556 -8.71 18.29 18.34
C LEU A 556 -8.71 19.20 19.58
N GLU A 557 -7.66 19.98 19.79
CA GLU A 557 -7.57 21.01 20.83
C GLU A 557 -8.64 22.09 20.64
N ASN A 558 -8.80 22.59 19.41
CA ASN A 558 -9.84 23.55 19.06
C ASN A 558 -11.23 23.00 19.34
N PHE A 559 -11.49 21.72 19.04
CA PHE A 559 -12.74 21.07 19.39
C PHE A 559 -12.96 21.02 20.92
N ASN A 560 -11.92 20.64 21.69
CA ASN A 560 -12.00 20.53 23.14
C ASN A 560 -12.11 21.88 23.85
N ALA A 561 -11.65 22.98 23.23
CA ALA A 561 -11.79 24.33 23.75
C ALA A 561 -13.21 24.91 23.57
N LYS A 562 -14.08 24.26 22.80
CA LYS A 562 -15.45 24.73 22.57
C LYS A 562 -16.32 24.55 23.81
N THR A 563 -17.22 25.51 24.01
CA THR A 563 -18.28 25.36 25.02
C THR A 563 -19.30 24.31 24.59
N VAL A 564 -20.01 23.73 25.55
CA VAL A 564 -21.11 22.78 25.28
C VAL A 564 -22.11 23.36 24.28
N ASP A 565 -22.48 24.63 24.41
CA ASP A 565 -23.41 25.31 23.50
C ASP A 565 -22.87 25.41 22.07
N GLN A 566 -21.57 25.67 21.91
CA GLN A 566 -20.93 25.70 20.59
C GLN A 566 -20.95 24.31 19.94
N VAL A 567 -20.61 23.26 20.69
CA VAL A 567 -20.64 21.88 20.17
C VAL A 567 -22.07 21.45 19.83
N PHE A 568 -23.06 21.81 20.65
CA PHE A 568 -24.47 21.52 20.36
C PHE A 568 -24.97 22.28 19.13
N SER A 569 -24.51 23.52 18.91
CA SER A 569 -24.77 24.26 17.67
C SER A 569 -24.18 23.54 16.46
N ASP A 570 -22.95 23.03 16.57
CA ASP A 570 -22.31 22.25 15.50
C ASP A 570 -23.07 20.94 15.22
N ILE A 571 -23.48 20.22 16.27
CA ILE A 571 -24.30 18.99 16.15
C ILE A 571 -25.63 19.29 15.44
N LEU A 572 -26.30 20.39 15.82
CA LEU A 572 -27.54 20.82 15.17
C LEU A 572 -27.29 21.09 13.68
N TRP A 573 -26.20 21.78 13.34
CA TRP A 573 -25.83 22.04 11.96
C TRP A 573 -25.56 20.73 11.17
N ILE A 574 -24.84 19.76 11.75
CA ILE A 574 -24.54 18.47 11.12
C ILE A 574 -25.81 17.65 10.86
N CYS A 575 -26.73 17.67 11.83
CA CYS A 575 -27.98 16.93 11.71
C CYS A 575 -28.95 17.62 10.75
N ASN A 576 -29.04 18.96 10.76
CA ASN A 576 -29.97 19.72 9.92
C ASN A 576 -29.51 19.95 8.48
N ASN A 577 -28.32 19.48 8.10
CA ASN A 577 -27.75 19.77 6.78
C ASN A 577 -28.67 19.30 5.63
N GLU A 578 -29.05 20.23 4.75
CA GLU A 578 -30.09 20.08 3.72
C GLU A 578 -29.82 18.97 2.70
N SER A 579 -28.56 18.58 2.52
CA SER A 579 -28.14 17.52 1.58
C SER A 579 -28.77 16.16 1.91
N LYS A 580 -29.01 15.86 3.19
CA LYS A 580 -29.74 14.65 3.64
C LYS A 580 -31.25 14.76 3.44
N LEU A 581 -31.78 15.99 3.47
CA LEU A 581 -33.22 16.27 3.43
C LEU A 581 -33.75 16.29 1.98
N LYS A 582 -32.96 16.77 1.02
CA LYS A 582 -33.36 16.89 -0.40
C LYS A 582 -33.46 15.55 -1.14
N SER A 583 -32.80 14.48 -0.69
CA SER A 583 -32.90 13.16 -1.34
C SER A 583 -34.15 12.36 -0.95
N LYS A 584 -35.00 12.90 -0.07
CA LYS A 584 -36.10 12.18 0.60
C LYS A 584 -37.47 12.88 0.46
N THR A 585 -37.68 13.60 -0.63
CA THR A 585 -38.94 14.33 -0.96
C THR A 585 -40.21 13.45 -1.07
N VAL A 586 -40.12 12.14 -0.80
CA VAL A 586 -41.23 11.18 -0.80
C VAL A 586 -41.65 10.75 0.62
N PHE A 587 -40.89 11.10 1.66
CA PHE A 587 -41.19 10.68 3.04
C PHE A 587 -42.01 11.73 3.81
N SER A 588 -42.84 11.27 4.74
CA SER A 588 -43.66 12.15 5.58
C SER A 588 -42.78 13.06 6.45
N SER A 589 -43.24 14.29 6.69
CA SER A 589 -42.57 15.25 7.56
C SER A 589 -42.30 14.73 8.99
N SER A 590 -43.01 13.70 9.44
CA SER A 590 -42.78 13.02 10.72
C SER A 590 -41.51 12.18 10.73
N GLN A 591 -41.24 11.38 9.69
CA GLN A 591 -40.07 10.48 9.66
C GLN A 591 -38.75 11.26 9.56
N ILE A 592 -38.77 12.40 8.87
CA ILE A 592 -37.63 13.31 8.81
C ILE A 592 -37.32 13.88 10.21
N LYS A 593 -38.36 14.28 10.96
CA LYS A 593 -38.19 14.76 12.34
C LYS A 593 -37.61 13.67 13.24
N ASP A 594 -38.06 12.43 13.09
CA ASP A 594 -37.54 11.30 13.87
C ASP A 594 -36.06 11.03 13.56
N GLU A 595 -35.64 11.03 12.29
CA GLU A 595 -34.24 10.83 11.92
C GLU A 595 -33.32 11.96 12.41
N LEU A 596 -33.76 13.22 12.34
CA LEU A 596 -33.03 14.37 12.88
C LEU A 596 -32.88 14.28 14.40
N GLN A 597 -33.95 13.90 15.10
CA GLN A 597 -33.91 13.68 16.55
C GLN A 597 -32.98 12.52 16.91
N ILE A 598 -32.98 11.44 16.14
CA ILE A 598 -32.07 10.30 16.35
C ILE A 598 -30.60 10.71 16.13
N CYS A 599 -30.32 11.49 15.07
CA CYS A 599 -28.97 12.03 14.82
C CYS A 599 -28.50 12.87 16.01
N ARG A 600 -29.34 13.84 16.41
CA ARG A 600 -29.05 14.78 17.49
C ARG A 600 -28.82 14.05 18.80
N LYS A 601 -29.75 13.17 19.20
CA LYS A 601 -29.66 12.38 20.42
C LYS A 601 -28.39 11.54 20.47
N HIS A 602 -28.01 10.89 19.37
CA HIS A 602 -26.79 10.07 19.36
C HIS A 602 -25.52 10.90 19.51
N LEU A 603 -25.42 12.04 18.82
CA LEU A 603 -24.24 12.92 18.91
C LEU A 603 -24.17 13.64 20.25
N GLU A 604 -25.28 14.21 20.73
CA GLU A 604 -25.32 14.90 22.03
C GLU A 604 -25.01 13.94 23.18
N ASN A 605 -25.59 12.74 23.19
CA ASN A 605 -25.29 11.76 24.24
C ASN A 605 -23.83 11.31 24.23
N ALA A 606 -23.25 11.08 23.04
CA ALA A 606 -21.84 10.73 22.93
C ALA A 606 -20.93 11.87 23.39
N TYR A 607 -21.28 13.12 23.04
CA TYR A 607 -20.52 14.29 23.49
C TYR A 607 -20.63 14.50 24.99
N LEU A 608 -21.84 14.41 25.58
CA LEU A 608 -22.03 14.58 27.02
C LEU A 608 -21.26 13.52 27.82
N SER A 609 -21.31 12.25 27.38
CA SER A 609 -20.54 11.16 28.00
C SER A 609 -19.04 11.45 27.97
N TYR A 610 -18.54 11.95 26.84
CA TYR A 610 -17.15 12.35 26.69
C TYR A 610 -16.79 13.58 27.56
N HIS A 611 -17.61 14.61 27.52
CA HIS A 611 -17.37 15.88 28.21
C HIS A 611 -17.39 15.72 29.74
N GLU A 612 -18.31 14.90 30.27
CA GLU A 612 -18.34 14.55 31.70
C GLU A 612 -17.01 13.95 32.15
N LYS A 613 -16.43 13.05 31.34
CA LYS A 613 -15.13 12.42 31.62
C LYS A 613 -13.96 13.38 31.50
N VAL A 614 -14.01 14.33 30.57
CA VAL A 614 -12.98 15.38 30.46
C VAL A 614 -12.99 16.27 31.71
N LEU A 615 -14.17 16.69 32.17
CA LEU A 615 -14.35 17.50 33.39
C LEU A 615 -13.84 16.78 34.65
N GLU A 616 -14.05 15.47 34.77
CA GLU A 616 -13.50 14.65 35.86
C GLU A 616 -11.96 14.71 35.93
N THR A 617 -11.29 15.05 34.83
CA THR A 617 -9.83 15.07 34.70
C THR A 617 -9.21 16.47 34.64
N ASN A 618 -9.97 17.50 35.03
CA ASN A 618 -9.54 18.91 35.06
C ASN A 618 -8.94 19.41 33.73
N ASP A 619 -9.47 18.97 32.58
CA ASP A 619 -9.03 19.36 31.24
C ASP A 619 -7.54 19.10 30.94
N GLN A 620 -6.88 18.21 31.70
CA GLN A 620 -5.48 17.85 31.51
C GLN A 620 -5.30 16.54 30.74
N SER A 621 -6.34 15.71 30.67
CA SER A 621 -6.27 14.41 30.02
C SER A 621 -7.46 14.16 29.10
N LEU A 622 -7.25 13.35 28.07
CA LEU A 622 -8.24 12.97 27.09
C LEU A 622 -8.69 11.52 27.33
N PRO A 623 -9.96 11.25 27.70
CA PRO A 623 -10.46 9.90 27.86
C PRO A 623 -10.58 9.21 26.49
N ILE A 624 -9.59 8.39 26.13
CA ILE A 624 -9.41 7.90 24.75
C ILE A 624 -10.58 7.02 24.28
N VAL A 625 -11.19 6.24 25.18
CA VAL A 625 -12.36 5.39 24.87
C VAL A 625 -13.57 6.22 24.51
N ASP A 626 -13.92 7.22 25.33
CA ASP A 626 -15.07 8.09 25.11
C ASP A 626 -14.86 8.99 23.89
N PHE A 627 -13.65 9.51 23.73
CA PHE A 627 -13.28 10.30 22.57
C PHE A 627 -13.42 9.50 21.27
N LYS A 628 -12.96 8.25 21.27
CA LYS A 628 -13.14 7.33 20.15
C LYS A 628 -14.61 7.09 19.84
N GLN A 629 -15.47 6.91 20.85
CA GLN A 629 -16.91 6.72 20.64
C GLN A 629 -17.58 7.97 20.05
N LEU A 630 -17.18 9.16 20.52
CA LEU A 630 -17.63 10.43 19.98
C LEU A 630 -17.26 10.58 18.51
N LEU A 631 -15.98 10.36 18.17
CA LEU A 631 -15.50 10.45 16.79
C LEU A 631 -16.16 9.42 15.86
N GLU A 632 -16.46 8.21 16.34
CA GLU A 632 -17.25 7.23 15.58
C GLU A 632 -18.67 7.72 15.27
N GLN A 633 -19.34 8.41 16.21
CA GLN A 633 -20.65 8.99 15.94
C GLN A 633 -20.55 10.15 14.94
N PHE A 634 -19.55 11.04 15.08
CA PHE A 634 -19.31 12.10 14.12
C PHE A 634 -19.07 11.54 12.70
N ALA A 635 -18.18 10.55 12.55
CA ALA A 635 -17.88 9.90 11.26
C ALA A 635 -19.12 9.28 10.59
N LYS A 636 -20.09 8.83 11.39
CA LYS A 636 -21.36 8.28 10.91
C LYS A 636 -22.27 9.37 10.32
N TYR A 637 -22.26 10.56 10.90
CA TYR A 637 -23.19 11.64 10.52
C TYR A 637 -22.57 12.73 9.65
N PHE A 638 -21.25 12.82 9.55
CA PHE A 638 -20.63 13.71 8.58
C PHE A 638 -21.15 13.40 7.17
N SER A 639 -21.48 14.48 6.48
CA SER A 639 -22.11 14.50 5.16
C SER A 639 -21.41 15.44 4.18
N SER A 640 -20.61 16.37 4.67
CA SER A 640 -19.80 17.28 3.86
C SER A 640 -18.47 17.62 4.54
N LYS A 641 -17.53 18.18 3.78
CA LYS A 641 -16.30 18.76 4.32
C LYS A 641 -16.57 19.86 5.34
N SER A 642 -17.60 20.66 5.11
CA SER A 642 -17.95 21.75 6.02
C SER A 642 -18.44 21.23 7.38
N ASP A 643 -18.97 20.01 7.43
CA ASP A 643 -19.29 19.36 8.71
C ASP A 643 -18.04 19.14 9.55
N ILE A 644 -16.96 18.71 8.91
CA ILE A 644 -15.69 18.42 9.56
C ILE A 644 -14.99 19.73 9.95
N GLU A 645 -14.91 20.68 9.01
CA GLU A 645 -14.32 22.01 9.25
C GLU A 645 -15.04 22.76 10.38
N LYS A 646 -16.37 22.62 10.46
CA LYS A 646 -17.15 23.26 11.53
C LYS A 646 -16.75 22.71 12.90
N VAL A 647 -16.58 21.39 13.01
CA VAL A 647 -16.23 20.72 14.28
C VAL A 647 -14.78 20.99 14.68
N PHE A 648 -13.82 20.88 13.76
CA PHE A 648 -12.39 20.91 14.10
C PHE A 648 -11.67 22.22 13.74
N GLY A 649 -12.32 23.15 13.04
CA GLY A 649 -11.69 24.36 12.50
C GLY A 649 -11.19 24.13 11.08
N LYS A 650 -11.42 25.12 10.20
CA LYS A 650 -11.12 25.02 8.76
C LYS A 650 -9.63 24.83 8.49
N GLU A 651 -8.81 25.54 9.24
CA GLU A 651 -7.36 25.55 9.18
C GLU A 651 -6.71 24.28 9.74
N ASN A 652 -7.47 23.39 10.37
CA ASN A 652 -6.97 22.18 11.02
C ASN A 652 -7.37 20.89 10.30
N VAL A 653 -8.06 21.02 9.16
CA VAL A 653 -8.61 19.92 8.37
C VAL A 653 -7.93 19.90 7.01
N PHE A 654 -7.32 18.77 6.69
CA PHE A 654 -6.76 18.52 5.37
C PHE A 654 -7.51 17.37 4.70
N ILE A 655 -8.07 17.61 3.53
CA ILE A 655 -8.82 16.62 2.75
C ILE A 655 -8.08 16.40 1.45
N TYR A 656 -7.82 15.15 1.11
CA TYR A 656 -7.24 14.79 -0.17
C TYR A 656 -7.83 13.48 -0.68
N GLY A 657 -7.75 13.27 -1.98
CA GLY A 657 -8.30 12.07 -2.57
C GLY A 657 -8.12 11.96 -4.06
N LYS A 658 -8.70 10.89 -4.58
CA LYS A 658 -8.66 10.51 -5.99
C LYS A 658 -10.04 10.03 -6.42
N PHE A 659 -10.49 10.56 -7.53
CA PHE A 659 -11.66 10.08 -8.26
C PHE A 659 -11.21 9.45 -9.57
N SER A 660 -11.75 8.29 -9.92
CA SER A 660 -11.51 7.63 -11.20
C SER A 660 -12.79 7.11 -11.83
N SER A 661 -12.85 7.14 -13.16
CA SER A 661 -14.00 6.77 -13.98
C SER A 661 -13.54 6.35 -15.38
N MET A 662 -14.49 5.96 -16.23
CA MET A 662 -14.28 5.86 -17.69
C MET A 662 -14.99 6.99 -18.41
N THR A 663 -14.48 7.41 -19.56
CA THR A 663 -15.24 8.24 -20.50
C THR A 663 -16.25 7.37 -21.26
N LYS A 664 -17.25 7.99 -21.88
CA LYS A 664 -18.20 7.30 -22.77
C LYS A 664 -17.52 6.55 -23.92
N ALA A 665 -16.36 7.02 -24.37
CA ALA A 665 -15.52 6.37 -25.38
C ALA A 665 -14.69 5.20 -24.83
N GLY A 666 -14.79 4.90 -23.52
CA GLY A 666 -14.04 3.83 -22.87
C GLY A 666 -12.59 4.19 -22.54
N LYS A 667 -12.25 5.48 -22.43
CA LYS A 667 -10.92 5.95 -21.99
C LYS A 667 -10.87 6.18 -20.48
N SER A 668 -9.69 6.13 -19.87
CA SER A 668 -9.53 6.41 -18.44
C SER A 668 -9.80 7.88 -18.12
N PHE A 669 -10.49 8.11 -17.01
CA PHE A 669 -10.56 9.41 -16.36
C PHE A 669 -10.04 9.31 -14.92
N VAL A 670 -9.07 10.15 -14.57
CA VAL A 670 -8.53 10.23 -13.22
C VAL A 670 -8.37 11.68 -12.82
N HIS A 671 -8.88 12.02 -11.63
CA HIS A 671 -8.76 13.35 -11.06
C HIS A 671 -8.36 13.27 -9.59
N ASN A 672 -7.25 13.93 -9.23
CA ASN A 672 -6.81 14.09 -7.86
C ASN A 672 -7.27 15.45 -7.34
N PHE A 673 -7.64 15.51 -6.07
CA PHE A 673 -8.08 16.74 -5.43
C PHE A 673 -7.52 16.86 -4.01
N LYS A 674 -7.36 18.09 -3.55
CA LYS A 674 -6.94 18.45 -2.19
C LYS A 674 -7.72 19.67 -1.70
N HIS A 675 -7.80 19.85 -0.39
CA HIS A 675 -8.43 20.99 0.26
C HIS A 675 -7.82 21.19 1.65
N GLY A 676 -7.45 22.43 1.97
CA GLY A 676 -6.71 22.77 3.19
C GLY A 676 -5.21 22.53 3.04
N GLU A 677 -4.48 22.74 4.14
CA GLU A 677 -3.03 22.54 4.24
C GLU A 677 -2.70 21.34 5.13
N LEU A 678 -1.74 20.53 4.70
CA LEU A 678 -1.29 19.37 5.46
C LEU A 678 -0.33 19.81 6.56
N LYS A 679 -0.83 20.04 7.77
CA LYS A 679 0.00 20.43 8.92
C LYS A 679 0.54 19.24 9.72
N SER A 680 0.02 18.03 9.50
CA SER A 680 0.46 16.82 10.19
C SER A 680 0.21 15.54 9.40
N LEU A 681 1.16 14.61 9.47
CA LEU A 681 1.12 13.27 8.88
C LEU A 681 0.69 12.19 9.88
N GLY A 682 0.47 12.56 11.14
CA GLY A 682 0.22 11.64 12.24
C GLY A 682 1.32 11.64 13.29
N VAL A 683 1.05 10.94 14.39
CA VAL A 683 1.97 10.80 15.53
C VAL A 683 3.09 9.81 15.20
N ILE A 684 2.78 8.81 14.36
CA ILE A 684 3.76 7.90 13.80
C ILE A 684 4.37 8.59 12.58
N LYS A 685 5.46 9.33 12.81
CA LYS A 685 6.23 9.98 11.74
C LYS A 685 6.98 8.91 10.95
N ASP A 686 6.46 8.50 9.81
CA ASP A 686 7.23 7.69 8.86
C ASP A 686 8.31 8.59 8.23
N SER A 687 9.57 8.26 8.45
CA SER A 687 10.76 9.02 7.98
C SER A 687 10.72 9.34 6.48
N ASN A 688 10.12 8.45 5.69
CA ASN A 688 9.98 8.58 4.23
C ASN A 688 8.84 9.52 3.76
N ILE A 689 8.00 10.05 4.66
CA ILE A 689 6.84 10.89 4.32
C ILE A 689 7.09 12.38 4.68
N ASN A 690 8.26 12.72 5.23
CA ASN A 690 8.63 14.07 5.66
C ASN A 690 8.71 15.13 4.53
N ARG A 691 8.63 14.73 3.25
CA ARG A 691 8.62 15.61 2.07
C ARG A 691 7.54 16.71 2.08
N SER A 692 6.48 16.57 2.87
CA SER A 692 5.31 17.47 2.80
C SER A 692 5.28 18.61 3.82
N LYS A 693 6.17 18.61 4.82
CA LYS A 693 6.15 19.63 5.90
C LYS A 693 7.09 20.80 5.65
N SER A 694 8.17 20.62 4.90
CA SER A 694 9.25 21.59 4.84
C SER A 694 9.07 22.71 3.82
N GLU A 695 8.34 22.46 2.73
CA GLU A 695 7.99 23.49 1.74
C GLU A 695 6.96 24.52 2.27
N ILE A 696 6.31 24.27 3.43
CA ILE A 696 5.32 25.20 4.03
C ILE A 696 5.98 26.37 4.77
N SER A 697 7.27 26.27 5.13
CA SER A 697 7.87 27.24 6.05
C SER A 697 8.41 28.53 5.42
N GLU A 698 8.58 28.63 4.10
CA GLU A 698 9.19 29.82 3.47
C GLU A 698 8.65 30.23 2.09
N SER A 699 7.34 30.12 1.78
CA SER A 699 6.70 31.03 0.78
C SER A 699 5.21 30.72 0.58
N SER A 700 4.32 31.60 1.04
CA SER A 700 3.05 31.93 0.38
C SER A 700 2.24 32.92 1.24
N VAL A 701 2.77 34.12 1.39
CA VAL A 701 1.94 35.30 1.58
C VAL A 701 2.14 36.13 0.32
N LEU A 702 1.06 36.34 -0.43
CA LEU A 702 0.94 37.04 -1.72
C LEU A 702 1.00 36.13 -2.95
N ASP A 703 -0.16 35.58 -3.32
CA ASP A 703 -0.83 35.84 -4.62
C ASP A 703 -1.86 34.73 -4.89
N ALA A 704 -3.04 34.87 -4.28
CA ALA A 704 -4.23 34.08 -4.61
C ALA A 704 -5.44 35.03 -4.73
N GLN A 705 -5.31 36.00 -5.64
CA GLN A 705 -6.43 36.76 -6.20
C GLN A 705 -6.09 37.16 -7.64
N GLN A 706 -6.20 36.22 -8.58
CA GLN A 706 -6.61 36.48 -9.96
C GLN A 706 -6.60 35.14 -10.71
N ASP A 707 -7.78 34.54 -10.84
CA ASP A 707 -8.34 34.07 -12.12
C ASP A 707 -9.61 33.24 -11.80
N GLU A 708 -10.74 33.96 -11.83
CA GLU A 708 -12.09 33.41 -12.05
C GLU A 708 -12.31 33.09 -13.54
#